data_AF-A0A078JQQ0-F1
#
_entry.id   AF-A0A078JQQ0-F1
#
_cell.length_a   1.000
_cell.length_b   1.000
_cell.length_c   1.000
_cell.angle_alpha   90.00
_cell.angle_beta   90.00
_cell.angle_gamma   90.00
#
_symmetry.space_group_name_H-M   'P 1'
#
loop_
_entity.id
_entity.type
_entity.pdbx_description
1 polymer ?
#
loop_
_entity_poly.entity_id
_entity_poly.type
_entity_poly.pdbx_seq_one_letter_code
_entity_poly.pdbx_strand_id
1 'polypeptide(L)'
;MSGSSRNNQQRKKADLATILRKSWYHLRLSVRHPTRVPTWDAILLTAASPEQAELYDWQLRRAKRMGRIADSTVTLAVPDPDGKRIGSGAATLNAIYALALHYQKLGFDPVASEEEVANGSCAQSSPMSWVRFLSEKHVLMLHAGGDSKRVPWANPMGKVFLPLPFLASDDPDGPVPLLFDHILALASSARHAFGDQGGLFIMTGDVLPCFDAFKMTLPEDSASIVTVPITLDIASNHGVVVTSKSESLAEGFTVSLVNDLLQKPTVEELVKKDAILHDGRTLLDTGIISARGKAWLDLVALGCSCQPMISELLGSKKEMSLYEDLVAAWVPSRHDWLRTRPLGEHLVNSLGKQKMYSYCTYDLQFLHFGTSSEVLDHLSGDASGIVGRRHLCSIPATTVSDIAASCVILSSEIAPGVSIGEDSLIYDSTVSGAVQIGSQSVVVGIHIPSEAPESFRFMLPDRHCLWEVPLVGHKERVIVYCGLHDNPKNSIHKDGTFCGKPLEKVLCDLGIEESDLWSLNASSQERYLWNAKMFPILTYSEMLKLASWLMGLDDGRNKEKIALWRSSKRVSLEELHGSINFPEMCSGSSNHQADLAAGIAKACVNYGMLGRNLSQLCHEILQKESLGLEICKKFLDQCPKFQEQNSRILPKSRAYQVEVDLLRACGDEAKALDLEHRVWEAVAEETASAVRYGFREHLLESSGKPPSEKNHISLSQPRRTKVELPVRVDFVGGWSDTPPWSLERAGCVLNMAITLEGSLPI
;
A
#
# COMPACT_ATOMS: atom_id res chain seq x y z
N MET A 1 -43.72 -21.26 -29.44
CA MET A 1 -44.40 -20.92 -28.17
C MET A 1 -43.89 -21.92 -27.14
N SER A 2 -43.13 -21.61 -26.09
CA SER A 2 -42.72 -20.37 -25.42
C SER A 2 -41.25 -20.54 -25.01
N GLY A 3 -40.39 -19.62 -25.46
CA GLY A 3 -38.97 -19.62 -25.13
C GLY A 3 -38.72 -19.10 -23.72
N SER A 4 -38.20 -19.95 -22.84
CA SER A 4 -37.60 -19.53 -21.57
C SER A 4 -36.18 -19.06 -21.86
N SER A 5 -36.00 -17.75 -21.93
CA SER A 5 -34.70 -17.07 -21.85
C SER A 5 -33.91 -17.61 -20.66
N ARG A 6 -32.86 -18.41 -20.92
CA ARG A 6 -31.81 -18.66 -19.93
C ARG A 6 -31.03 -17.35 -19.80
N ASN A 7 -31.39 -16.55 -18.80
CA ASN A 7 -30.55 -15.48 -18.28
C ASN A 7 -29.24 -16.09 -17.78
N ASN A 8 -28.26 -16.25 -18.68
CA ASN A 8 -26.85 -16.32 -18.32
C ASN A 8 -26.46 -14.94 -17.82
N GLN A 9 -26.81 -14.62 -16.57
CA GLN A 9 -26.05 -13.64 -15.80
C GLN A 9 -24.67 -14.26 -15.56
N GLN A 10 -23.74 -14.04 -16.50
CA GLN A 10 -22.33 -13.99 -16.14
C GLN A 10 -22.24 -13.07 -14.93
N ARG A 11 -21.98 -13.63 -13.74
CA ARG A 11 -21.73 -12.85 -12.51
C ARG A 11 -20.70 -11.79 -12.89
N LYS A 12 -21.11 -10.52 -12.96
CA LYS A 12 -20.20 -9.40 -13.25
C LYS A 12 -19.12 -9.47 -12.18
N LYS A 13 -17.90 -9.87 -12.56
CA LYS A 13 -16.69 -9.80 -11.73
C LYS A 13 -16.70 -8.41 -11.09
N ALA A 14 -16.64 -8.33 -9.77
CA ALA A 14 -16.73 -7.05 -9.09
C ALA A 14 -15.64 -6.12 -9.65
N ASP A 15 -16.01 -4.89 -10.01
CA ASP A 15 -15.08 -3.93 -10.57
C ASP A 15 -14.08 -3.52 -9.47
N LEU A 16 -12.84 -4.00 -9.61
CA LEU A 16 -11.74 -3.73 -8.70
C LEU A 16 -11.58 -2.22 -8.44
N ALA A 17 -11.73 -1.40 -9.49
CA ALA A 17 -11.64 0.04 -9.40
C ALA A 17 -12.73 0.63 -8.49
N THR A 18 -13.96 0.16 -8.65
CA THR A 18 -15.10 0.58 -7.83
C THR A 18 -14.93 0.19 -6.36
N ILE A 19 -14.49 -1.05 -6.08
CA ILE A 19 -14.23 -1.51 -4.70
C ILE A 19 -13.17 -0.61 -4.05
N LEU A 20 -12.01 -0.45 -4.70
CA LEU A 20 -10.92 0.33 -4.15
C LEU A 20 -11.32 1.79 -3.96
N ARG A 21 -11.99 2.43 -4.93
CA ARG A 21 -12.46 3.83 -4.77
C ARG A 21 -13.41 3.99 -3.58
N LYS A 22 -14.36 3.07 -3.40
CA LYS A 22 -15.29 3.06 -2.26
C LYS A 22 -14.53 2.92 -0.94
N SER A 23 -13.59 1.99 -0.86
CA SER A 23 -12.77 1.75 0.33
C SER A 23 -11.85 2.93 0.66
N TRP A 24 -11.22 3.53 -0.35
CA TRP A 24 -10.40 4.74 -0.20
C TRP A 24 -11.22 5.94 0.28
N TYR A 25 -12.44 6.10 -0.25
CA TYR A 25 -13.36 7.13 0.21
C TYR A 25 -13.71 6.93 1.70
N HIS A 26 -14.06 5.71 2.10
CA HIS A 26 -14.34 5.37 3.49
C HIS A 26 -13.15 5.66 4.41
N LEU A 27 -11.94 5.25 4.03
CA LEU A 27 -10.71 5.51 4.78
C LEU A 27 -10.47 7.02 4.98
N ARG A 28 -10.59 7.83 3.91
CA ARG A 28 -10.40 9.28 4.02
C ARG A 28 -11.39 9.91 5.00
N LEU A 29 -12.63 9.45 5.02
CA LEU A 29 -13.63 9.92 5.98
C LEU A 29 -13.33 9.46 7.41
N SER A 30 -12.96 8.20 7.61
CA SER A 30 -12.65 7.67 8.95
C SER A 30 -11.43 8.33 9.56
N VAL A 31 -10.45 8.71 8.73
CA VAL A 31 -9.24 9.41 9.17
C VAL A 31 -9.53 10.87 9.50
N ARG A 32 -10.28 11.59 8.65
CA ARG A 32 -10.56 13.03 8.86
C ARG A 32 -11.62 13.29 9.92
N HIS A 33 -12.60 12.40 10.06
CA HIS A 33 -13.75 12.57 10.95
C HIS A 33 -14.06 11.28 11.72
N PRO A 34 -13.12 10.79 12.56
CA PRO A 34 -13.25 9.51 13.28
C PRO A 34 -14.46 9.45 14.22
N THR A 35 -14.96 10.60 14.68
CA THR A 35 -16.17 10.69 15.51
C THR A 35 -17.47 10.43 14.75
N ARG A 36 -17.46 10.55 13.41
CA ARG A 36 -18.62 10.28 12.54
C ARG A 36 -18.49 8.94 11.81
N VAL A 37 -17.29 8.62 11.37
CA VAL A 37 -16.97 7.35 10.71
C VAL A 37 -15.87 6.69 11.55
N PRO A 38 -16.21 5.67 12.37
CA PRO A 38 -15.25 5.05 13.25
C PRO A 38 -14.01 4.52 12.51
N THR A 39 -12.84 4.76 13.10
CA THR A 39 -11.55 4.21 12.66
C THR A 39 -11.11 3.09 13.60
N TRP A 40 -9.96 2.48 13.32
CA TRP A 40 -9.29 1.54 14.22
C TRP A 40 -8.71 2.26 15.45
N ASP A 41 -8.84 1.66 16.63
CA ASP A 41 -8.21 2.18 17.85
C ASP A 41 -6.70 1.93 17.82
N ALA A 42 -6.28 0.79 17.25
CA ALA A 42 -4.87 0.46 17.05
C ALA A 42 -4.62 -0.24 15.71
N ILE A 43 -3.45 0.01 15.11
CA ILE A 43 -2.91 -0.68 13.93
C ILE A 43 -1.55 -1.26 14.32
N LEU A 44 -1.42 -2.59 14.23
CA LEU A 44 -0.22 -3.34 14.61
C LEU A 44 0.40 -4.00 13.39
N LEU A 45 1.72 -3.89 13.23
CA LEU A 45 2.48 -4.61 12.21
C LEU A 45 3.45 -5.57 12.89
N THR A 46 3.43 -6.85 12.56
CA THR A 46 4.47 -7.77 13.05
C THR A 46 5.72 -7.66 12.19
N ALA A 47 6.91 -7.71 12.80
CA ALA A 47 8.21 -7.64 12.14
C ALA A 47 9.10 -8.83 12.54
N ALA A 48 10.04 -9.22 11.69
CA ALA A 48 10.96 -10.33 11.91
C ALA A 48 12.10 -9.99 12.87
N SER A 49 12.47 -8.70 12.97
CA SER A 49 13.57 -8.23 13.82
C SER A 49 13.31 -6.81 14.31
N PRO A 50 14.01 -6.36 15.38
CA PRO A 50 13.94 -4.98 15.85
C PRO A 50 14.25 -3.95 14.77
N GLU A 51 15.24 -4.20 13.92
CA GLU A 51 15.64 -3.30 12.83
C GLU A 51 14.53 -3.17 11.78
N GLN A 52 13.86 -4.29 11.45
CA GLN A 52 12.69 -4.24 10.56
C GLN A 52 11.51 -3.50 11.23
N ALA A 53 11.33 -3.64 12.55
CA ALA A 53 10.32 -2.88 13.26
C ALA A 53 10.57 -1.37 13.20
N GLU A 54 11.83 -0.92 13.31
CA GLU A 54 12.18 0.50 13.15
C GLU A 54 11.79 1.07 11.78
N LEU A 55 12.02 0.31 10.70
CA LEU A 55 11.54 0.65 9.36
C LEU A 55 10.01 0.77 9.33
N TYR A 56 9.30 -0.20 9.91
CA TYR A 56 7.84 -0.22 9.90
C TYR A 56 7.25 0.93 10.74
N ASP A 57 7.86 1.25 11.87
CA ASP A 57 7.49 2.42 12.68
C ASP A 57 7.74 3.74 11.92
N TRP A 58 8.78 3.81 11.10
CA TRP A 58 8.98 4.94 10.20
C TRP A 58 7.85 5.05 9.16
N GLN A 59 7.48 3.93 8.51
CA GLN A 59 6.37 3.89 7.55
C GLN A 59 5.02 4.23 8.18
N LEU A 60 4.74 3.75 9.40
CA LEU A 60 3.53 4.08 10.15
C LEU A 60 3.44 5.58 10.49
N ARG A 61 4.57 6.18 10.92
CA ARG A 61 4.65 7.63 11.17
C ARG A 61 4.45 8.42 9.89
N ARG A 62 4.99 7.95 8.75
CA ARG A 62 4.74 8.53 7.43
C ARG A 62 3.25 8.46 7.07
N ALA A 63 2.61 7.30 7.19
CA ALA A 63 1.18 7.14 6.89
C ALA A 63 0.27 8.05 7.75
N LYS A 64 0.59 8.25 9.03
CA LYS A 64 -0.08 9.25 9.88
C LYS A 64 0.09 10.66 9.34
N ARG A 65 1.34 11.08 9.07
CA ARG A 65 1.66 12.42 8.55
C ARG A 65 0.92 12.75 7.25
N MET A 66 0.69 11.73 6.42
CA MET A 66 -0.01 11.86 5.13
C MET A 66 -1.54 11.78 5.25
N GLY A 67 -2.08 11.67 6.45
CA GLY A 67 -3.52 11.52 6.67
C GLY A 67 -4.09 10.21 6.11
N ARG A 68 -3.29 9.13 6.11
CA ARG A 68 -3.77 7.75 5.82
C ARG A 68 -4.18 7.00 7.08
N ILE A 69 -3.68 7.43 8.24
CA ILE A 69 -4.04 6.92 9.57
C ILE A 69 -4.48 8.12 10.42
N ALA A 70 -5.53 7.95 11.21
CA ALA A 70 -6.00 9.02 12.11
C ALA A 70 -4.98 9.31 13.22
N ASP A 71 -4.85 10.57 13.61
CA ASP A 71 -3.94 10.98 14.69
C ASP A 71 -4.25 10.28 16.01
N SER A 72 -5.53 9.98 16.26
CA SER A 72 -6.01 9.26 17.45
C SER A 72 -5.71 7.76 17.44
N THR A 73 -5.41 7.16 16.28
CA THR A 73 -5.16 5.71 16.17
C THR A 73 -3.76 5.38 16.68
N VAL A 74 -3.63 4.42 17.60
CA VAL A 74 -2.32 3.91 18.05
C VAL A 74 -1.69 3.08 16.92
N THR A 75 -0.37 3.21 16.72
CA THR A 75 0.37 2.47 15.69
C THR A 75 1.62 1.86 16.28
N LEU A 76 1.86 0.57 16.06
CA LEU A 76 3.05 -0.14 16.57
C LEU A 76 3.58 -1.16 15.56
N ALA A 77 4.89 -1.14 15.32
CA ALA A 77 5.61 -2.28 14.78
C ALA A 77 6.14 -3.16 15.93
N VAL A 78 5.83 -4.46 15.89
CA VAL A 78 6.18 -5.41 16.95
C VAL A 78 7.12 -6.47 16.38
N PRO A 79 8.40 -6.48 16.76
CA PRO A 79 9.35 -7.47 16.30
C PRO A 79 9.18 -8.81 17.04
N ASP A 80 9.58 -9.89 16.36
CA ASP A 80 9.91 -11.14 17.01
C ASP A 80 11.06 -10.91 18.02
N PRO A 81 10.95 -11.40 19.28
CA PRO A 81 11.94 -11.12 20.32
C PRO A 81 13.35 -11.60 19.93
N ASP A 82 14.36 -10.78 20.23
CA ASP A 82 15.76 -10.99 19.85
C ASP A 82 16.01 -11.24 18.34
N GLY A 83 15.04 -10.91 17.46
CA GLY A 83 15.09 -11.27 16.04
C GLY A 83 14.98 -12.78 15.78
N LYS A 84 14.50 -13.57 16.74
CA LYS A 84 14.32 -15.02 16.62
C LYS A 84 12.87 -15.34 16.32
N ARG A 85 12.65 -16.08 15.23
CA ARG A 85 11.30 -16.47 14.77
C ARG A 85 10.52 -17.21 15.85
N ILE A 86 9.35 -16.70 16.19
CA ILE A 86 8.39 -17.33 17.11
C ILE A 86 7.13 -17.87 16.42
N GLY A 87 6.98 -17.60 15.12
CA GLY A 87 5.82 -17.98 14.32
C GLY A 87 4.67 -16.96 14.40
N SER A 88 3.81 -16.95 13.39
CA SER A 88 2.75 -15.93 13.24
C SER A 88 1.75 -15.91 14.39
N GLY A 89 1.39 -17.06 14.95
CA GLY A 89 0.45 -17.14 16.08
C GLY A 89 1.06 -16.55 17.36
N ALA A 90 2.34 -16.81 17.62
CA ALA A 90 3.01 -16.20 18.78
C ALA A 90 3.27 -14.72 18.58
N ALA A 91 3.56 -14.30 17.34
CA ALA A 91 3.66 -12.89 16.99
C ALA A 91 2.33 -12.14 17.21
N THR A 92 1.17 -12.77 16.96
CA THR A 92 -0.15 -12.22 17.31
C THR A 92 -0.25 -11.95 18.82
N LEU A 93 0.07 -12.93 19.67
CA LEU A 93 0.02 -12.76 21.12
C LEU A 93 1.01 -11.71 21.62
N ASN A 94 2.24 -11.73 21.10
CA ASN A 94 3.27 -10.76 21.42
C ASN A 94 2.86 -9.33 21.06
N ALA A 95 2.18 -9.14 19.93
CA ALA A 95 1.68 -7.84 19.50
C ALA A 95 0.54 -7.32 20.39
N ILE A 96 -0.35 -8.19 20.86
CA ILE A 96 -1.38 -7.83 21.85
C ILE A 96 -0.72 -7.40 23.17
N TYR A 97 0.28 -8.15 23.64
CA TYR A 97 1.03 -7.81 24.83
C TYR A 97 1.78 -6.47 24.69
N ALA A 98 2.43 -6.24 23.55
CA ALA A 98 3.12 -4.99 23.25
C ALA A 98 2.16 -3.80 23.22
N LEU A 99 0.94 -3.97 22.68
CA LEU A 99 -0.10 -2.96 22.71
C LEU A 99 -0.53 -2.62 24.15
N ALA A 100 -0.71 -3.63 25.01
CA ALA A 100 -1.01 -3.42 26.44
C ALA A 100 0.04 -2.54 27.12
N LEU A 101 1.33 -2.91 26.95
CA LEU A 101 2.44 -2.14 27.50
C LEU A 101 2.52 -0.72 26.93
N HIS A 102 2.17 -0.53 25.67
CA HIS A 102 2.18 0.78 25.05
C HIS A 102 1.11 1.70 25.64
N TYR A 103 -0.12 1.21 25.81
CA TYR A 103 -1.16 1.99 26.49
C TYR A 103 -0.79 2.34 27.94
N GLN A 104 -0.16 1.41 28.66
CA GLN A 104 0.36 1.68 30.00
C GLN A 104 1.40 2.81 29.99
N LYS A 105 2.31 2.83 29.00
CA LYS A 105 3.32 3.89 28.85
C LYS A 105 2.71 5.24 28.48
N LEU A 106 1.59 5.25 27.74
CA LEU A 106 0.85 6.47 27.43
C LEU A 106 0.07 7.03 28.63
N GLY A 107 0.12 6.38 29.79
CA GLY A 107 -0.53 6.85 31.02
C GLY A 107 -2.03 6.58 31.06
N PHE A 108 -2.54 5.67 30.22
CA PHE A 108 -3.91 5.19 30.36
C PHE A 108 -4.02 4.35 31.63
N ASP A 109 -4.87 4.78 32.55
CA ASP A 109 -5.22 4.01 33.74
C ASP A 109 -6.52 3.23 33.45
N PRO A 110 -6.48 1.89 33.39
CA PRO A 110 -7.67 1.08 33.12
C PRO A 110 -8.70 1.13 34.27
N VAL A 111 -8.38 1.75 35.41
CA VAL A 111 -9.27 1.90 36.58
C VAL A 111 -10.06 3.22 36.53
N ALA A 112 -9.61 4.22 35.76
CA ALA A 112 -10.22 5.57 35.75
C ALA A 112 -11.55 5.68 34.96
N SER A 113 -11.98 4.62 34.27
CA SER A 113 -13.27 4.57 33.55
C SER A 113 -14.43 4.03 34.38
N GLU A 114 -14.20 3.67 35.65
CA GLU A 114 -15.26 3.40 36.63
C GLU A 114 -15.38 4.61 37.58
N GLU A 115 -16.59 5.11 37.75
CA GLU A 115 -16.93 6.40 38.38
C GLU A 115 -16.17 6.73 39.68
N GLU A 116 -15.94 8.04 39.86
CA GLU A 116 -15.48 8.70 41.08
C GLU A 116 -16.24 8.25 42.35
N VAL A 117 -15.82 7.16 43.00
CA VAL A 117 -16.10 6.95 44.43
C VAL A 117 -14.89 6.32 45.14
N ALA A 118 -14.25 7.18 45.93
CA ALA A 118 -13.49 6.91 47.15
C ALA A 118 -12.04 6.39 47.08
N ASN A 119 -11.19 7.32 47.56
CA ASN A 119 -9.95 7.15 48.32
C ASN A 119 -8.67 6.79 47.56
N GLY A 120 -7.82 7.82 47.49
CA GLY A 120 -6.47 7.76 46.96
C GLY A 120 -5.60 6.71 47.64
N SER A 121 -5.18 5.75 46.83
CA SER A 121 -3.88 5.12 46.92
C SER A 121 -3.47 4.73 45.49
N CYS A 122 -2.19 4.89 45.16
CA CYS A 122 -1.63 4.50 43.87
C CYS A 122 -1.67 2.96 43.76
N ALA A 123 -2.78 2.44 43.25
CA ALA A 123 -3.03 1.01 43.12
C ALA A 123 -2.46 0.52 41.78
N GLN A 124 -1.55 -0.45 41.82
CA GLN A 124 -1.08 -1.14 40.63
C GLN A 124 -2.28 -1.84 39.97
N SER A 125 -2.57 -1.48 38.72
CA SER A 125 -3.67 -2.04 37.92
C SER A 125 -3.56 -3.58 37.82
N SER A 126 -4.62 -4.32 38.16
CA SER A 126 -4.61 -5.79 38.04
C SER A 126 -4.58 -6.24 36.56
N PRO A 127 -4.00 -7.41 36.21
CA PRO A 127 -4.02 -7.93 34.84
C PRO A 127 -5.43 -7.99 34.22
N MET A 128 -6.46 -8.23 35.03
CA MET A 128 -7.85 -8.28 34.57
C MET A 128 -8.38 -6.91 34.09
N SER A 129 -7.90 -5.80 34.67
CA SER A 129 -8.28 -4.45 34.25
C SER A 129 -7.77 -4.12 32.84
N TRP A 130 -6.55 -4.54 32.51
CA TRP A 130 -5.98 -4.41 31.16
C TRP A 130 -6.68 -5.28 30.13
N VAL A 131 -7.05 -6.51 30.51
CA VAL A 131 -7.81 -7.40 29.64
C VAL A 131 -9.16 -6.77 29.27
N ARG A 132 -9.87 -6.20 30.25
CA ARG A 132 -11.13 -5.50 29.99
C ARG A 132 -10.93 -4.28 29.10
N PHE A 133 -9.97 -3.42 29.41
CA PHE A 133 -9.67 -2.22 28.62
C PHE A 133 -9.36 -2.54 27.16
N LEU A 134 -8.50 -3.53 26.89
CA LEU A 134 -8.14 -3.93 25.53
C LEU A 134 -9.28 -4.65 24.81
N SER A 135 -10.14 -5.38 25.54
CA SER A 135 -11.29 -6.07 24.95
C SER A 135 -12.34 -5.12 24.35
N GLU A 136 -12.32 -3.84 24.73
CA GLU A 136 -13.17 -2.79 24.18
C GLU A 136 -12.57 -2.12 22.93
N LYS A 137 -11.30 -2.41 22.59
CA LYS A 137 -10.59 -1.80 21.45
C LYS A 137 -10.79 -2.57 20.16
N HIS A 138 -10.77 -1.84 19.06
CA HIS A 138 -10.77 -2.36 17.70
C HIS A 138 -9.37 -2.27 17.13
N VAL A 139 -8.78 -3.44 16.89
CA VAL A 139 -7.37 -3.58 16.52
C VAL A 139 -7.28 -4.15 15.12
N LEU A 140 -6.60 -3.45 14.22
CA LEU A 140 -6.12 -4.00 12.95
C LEU A 140 -4.71 -4.55 13.16
N MET A 141 -4.45 -5.77 12.71
CA MET A 141 -3.13 -6.38 12.73
C MET A 141 -2.73 -6.87 11.35
N LEU A 142 -1.55 -6.48 10.91
CA LEU A 142 -0.96 -6.94 9.65
C LEU A 142 0.27 -7.79 9.94
N HIS A 143 0.24 -9.04 9.49
CA HIS A 143 1.43 -9.89 9.51
C HIS A 143 2.38 -9.51 8.36
N ALA A 144 3.45 -8.79 8.68
CA ALA A 144 4.44 -8.31 7.71
C ALA A 144 5.85 -8.89 7.91
N GLY A 145 6.07 -9.67 8.98
CA GLY A 145 7.40 -10.14 9.40
C GLY A 145 8.00 -11.28 8.59
N GLY A 146 7.78 -11.34 7.27
CA GLY A 146 8.43 -12.32 6.39
C GLY A 146 9.74 -11.77 5.81
N ASP A 147 10.80 -12.59 5.74
CA ASP A 147 12.12 -12.21 5.16
C ASP A 147 12.05 -11.82 3.66
N SER A 148 10.90 -11.98 3.01
CA SER A 148 10.64 -11.61 1.62
C SER A 148 11.67 -12.16 0.61
N LYS A 149 12.25 -13.35 0.90
CA LYS A 149 13.35 -13.91 0.09
C LYS A 149 13.05 -14.09 -1.40
N ARG A 150 11.78 -14.19 -1.80
CA ARG A 150 11.33 -14.32 -3.22
C ARG A 150 11.06 -12.97 -3.92
N VAL A 151 11.17 -11.86 -3.18
CA VAL A 151 11.10 -10.47 -3.69
C VAL A 151 12.24 -9.68 -3.05
N PRO A 152 13.51 -10.05 -3.33
CA PRO A 152 14.66 -9.55 -2.56
C PRO A 152 14.82 -8.03 -2.65
N TRP A 153 14.46 -7.41 -3.78
CA TRP A 153 14.49 -5.95 -3.95
C TRP A 153 13.47 -5.20 -3.09
N ALA A 154 12.41 -5.88 -2.61
CA ALA A 154 11.41 -5.28 -1.72
C ALA A 154 11.76 -5.47 -0.24
N ASN A 155 12.80 -6.23 0.08
CA ASN A 155 13.24 -6.44 1.46
C ASN A 155 13.60 -5.12 2.17
N PRO A 156 14.35 -4.19 1.55
CA PRO A 156 14.70 -2.93 2.21
C PRO A 156 13.48 -2.05 2.54
N MET A 157 12.44 -2.04 1.70
CA MET A 157 11.23 -1.24 1.98
C MET A 157 10.18 -1.98 2.82
N GLY A 158 10.26 -3.31 2.89
CA GLY A 158 9.22 -4.18 3.43
C GLY A 158 8.14 -4.48 2.40
N LYS A 159 7.80 -5.75 2.22
CA LYS A 159 6.86 -6.20 1.19
C LYS A 159 5.46 -5.56 1.31
N VAL A 160 4.97 -5.30 2.53
CA VAL A 160 3.68 -4.62 2.72
C VAL A 160 3.68 -3.19 2.19
N PHE A 161 4.85 -2.58 2.00
CA PHE A 161 5.02 -1.21 1.50
C PHE A 161 5.45 -1.17 0.03
N LEU A 162 5.17 -2.24 -0.74
CA LEU A 162 5.37 -2.24 -2.19
C LEU A 162 4.64 -1.08 -2.87
N PRO A 163 5.26 -0.37 -3.83
CA PRO A 163 4.58 0.65 -4.61
C PRO A 163 3.50 0.00 -5.47
N LEU A 164 2.25 0.40 -5.26
CA LEU A 164 1.09 -0.13 -5.98
C LEU A 164 0.22 1.04 -6.43
N PRO A 165 0.55 1.70 -7.56
CA PRO A 165 -0.06 2.95 -8.00
C PRO A 165 -1.47 2.79 -8.57
N PHE A 166 -2.25 1.84 -8.04
CA PHE A 166 -3.68 1.76 -8.30
C PHE A 166 -4.36 3.04 -7.86
N LEU A 167 -5.19 3.60 -8.73
CA LEU A 167 -5.91 4.87 -8.52
C LEU A 167 -4.99 6.08 -8.29
N ALA A 168 -3.69 6.01 -8.62
CA ALA A 168 -2.78 7.14 -8.42
C ALA A 168 -3.17 8.37 -9.27
N SER A 169 -3.84 8.14 -10.41
CA SER A 169 -4.45 9.19 -11.24
C SER A 169 -5.58 9.96 -10.54
N ASP A 170 -6.22 9.37 -9.53
CA ASP A 170 -7.30 10.00 -8.78
C ASP A 170 -6.73 11.03 -7.77
N ASP A 171 -5.41 11.03 -7.54
CA ASP A 171 -4.67 11.93 -6.63
C ASP A 171 -3.25 12.21 -7.17
N PRO A 172 -3.10 12.89 -8.33
CA PRO A 172 -1.85 12.96 -9.10
C PRO A 172 -0.71 13.74 -8.41
N ASP A 173 -1.04 14.54 -7.39
CA ASP A 173 -0.11 15.32 -6.56
C ASP A 173 0.07 14.73 -5.16
N GLY A 174 -0.67 13.67 -4.84
CA GLY A 174 -0.46 12.90 -3.63
C GLY A 174 0.76 11.98 -3.75
N PRO A 175 1.10 11.28 -2.66
CA PRO A 175 2.16 10.29 -2.69
C PRO A 175 1.82 9.08 -3.55
N VAL A 176 2.84 8.31 -3.94
CA VAL A 176 2.67 6.99 -4.55
C VAL A 176 1.88 6.09 -3.59
N PRO A 177 0.70 5.57 -3.99
CA PRO A 177 -0.03 4.61 -3.17
C PRO A 177 0.77 3.33 -2.96
N LEU A 178 0.79 2.84 -1.73
CA LEU A 178 1.45 1.59 -1.36
C LEU A 178 0.44 0.45 -1.18
N LEU A 179 0.90 -0.80 -1.27
CA LEU A 179 0.09 -1.99 -0.93
C LEU A 179 -0.56 -1.84 0.46
N PHE A 180 0.20 -1.37 1.44
CA PHE A 180 -0.26 -1.03 2.79
C PHE A 180 -1.46 -0.09 2.79
N ASP A 181 -1.44 0.96 1.96
CA ASP A 181 -2.54 1.94 1.93
C ASP A 181 -3.84 1.33 1.39
N HIS A 182 -3.74 0.45 0.38
CA HIS A 182 -4.90 -0.28 -0.14
C HIS A 182 -5.45 -1.29 0.88
N ILE A 183 -4.58 -1.94 1.65
CA ILE A 183 -4.97 -2.81 2.77
C ILE A 183 -5.70 -1.98 3.84
N LEU A 184 -5.16 -0.82 4.23
CA LEU A 184 -5.83 0.10 5.17
C LEU A 184 -7.19 0.53 4.64
N ALA A 185 -7.30 0.83 3.36
CA ALA A 185 -8.55 1.24 2.74
C ALA A 185 -9.64 0.16 2.88
N LEU A 186 -9.32 -1.08 2.51
CA LEU A 186 -10.23 -2.22 2.63
C LEU A 186 -10.57 -2.52 4.10
N ALA A 187 -9.56 -2.55 4.98
CA ALA A 187 -9.73 -2.79 6.40
C ALA A 187 -10.61 -1.72 7.06
N SER A 188 -10.49 -0.45 6.66
CA SER A 188 -11.37 0.62 7.18
C SER A 188 -12.85 0.31 6.96
N SER A 189 -13.20 -0.31 5.83
CA SER A 189 -14.58 -0.69 5.53
C SER A 189 -15.04 -1.90 6.36
N ALA A 190 -14.11 -2.83 6.67
CA ALA A 190 -14.36 -4.02 7.49
C ALA A 190 -14.65 -3.68 8.96
N ARG A 191 -14.18 -2.52 9.45
CA ARG A 191 -14.36 -2.06 10.84
C ARG A 191 -15.83 -2.06 11.28
N HIS A 192 -16.77 -1.78 10.39
CA HIS A 192 -18.20 -1.78 10.70
C HIS A 192 -18.71 -3.14 11.21
N ALA A 193 -18.14 -4.25 10.75
CA ALA A 193 -18.59 -5.60 11.10
C ALA A 193 -18.41 -5.96 12.59
N PHE A 194 -17.62 -5.19 13.33
CA PHE A 194 -17.42 -5.35 14.78
C PHE A 194 -18.51 -4.63 15.60
N GLY A 195 -19.24 -3.70 15.00
CA GLY A 195 -20.21 -2.85 15.71
C GLY A 195 -19.55 -2.10 16.87
N ASP A 196 -20.20 -2.17 18.04
CA ASP A 196 -19.73 -1.56 19.29
C ASP A 196 -18.86 -2.51 20.15
N GLN A 197 -18.69 -3.76 19.72
CA GLN A 197 -17.84 -4.72 20.42
C GLN A 197 -16.40 -4.61 19.92
N GLY A 198 -15.44 -4.50 20.84
CA GLY A 198 -14.04 -4.59 20.49
C GLY A 198 -13.70 -5.89 19.77
N GLY A 199 -12.59 -5.88 19.05
CA GLY A 199 -12.17 -7.01 18.26
C GLY A 199 -10.84 -6.84 17.57
N LEU A 200 -10.33 -7.95 17.08
CA LEU A 200 -9.11 -8.03 16.30
C LEU A 200 -9.46 -8.39 14.86
N PHE A 201 -8.88 -7.67 13.90
CA PHE A 201 -8.93 -8.00 12.47
C PHE A 201 -7.50 -8.20 11.96
N ILE A 202 -7.17 -9.42 11.57
CA ILE A 202 -5.86 -9.82 11.09
C ILE A 202 -5.91 -9.91 9.57
N MET A 203 -4.89 -9.37 8.89
CA MET A 203 -4.63 -9.60 7.47
C MET A 203 -3.14 -9.92 7.25
N THR A 204 -2.82 -10.49 6.10
CA THR A 204 -1.43 -10.67 5.66
C THR A 204 -0.91 -9.45 4.89
N GLY A 205 0.37 -9.13 5.03
CA GLY A 205 1.00 -7.99 4.38
C GLY A 205 1.43 -8.21 2.93
N ASP A 206 1.22 -9.40 2.35
CA ASP A 206 1.64 -9.75 0.99
C ASP A 206 0.47 -10.04 0.03
N VAL A 207 -0.75 -9.76 0.45
CA VAL A 207 -1.97 -9.98 -0.34
C VAL A 207 -2.82 -8.73 -0.27
N LEU A 208 -3.42 -8.36 -1.40
CA LEU A 208 -4.53 -7.41 -1.45
C LEU A 208 -5.84 -8.18 -1.72
N PRO A 209 -6.67 -8.44 -0.68
CA PRO A 209 -7.93 -9.15 -0.84
C PRO A 209 -9.06 -8.18 -1.20
N CYS A 210 -9.35 -8.05 -2.49
CA CYS A 210 -10.32 -7.09 -2.99
C CYS A 210 -11.74 -7.68 -2.97
N PHE A 211 -12.55 -7.22 -2.02
CA PHE A 211 -13.99 -7.50 -1.91
C PHE A 211 -14.70 -6.33 -1.23
N ASP A 212 -16.04 -6.27 -1.30
CA ASP A 212 -16.81 -5.23 -0.61
C ASP A 212 -16.90 -5.52 0.89
N ALA A 213 -15.84 -5.18 1.63
CA ALA A 213 -15.72 -5.42 3.07
C ALA A 213 -16.79 -4.70 3.91
N PHE A 214 -17.49 -3.70 3.35
CA PHE A 214 -18.63 -3.06 4.03
C PHE A 214 -19.82 -4.02 4.23
N LYS A 215 -19.94 -5.07 3.40
CA LYS A 215 -20.98 -6.10 3.52
C LYS A 215 -20.60 -7.22 4.50
N MET A 216 -19.39 -7.19 5.05
CA MET A 216 -18.90 -8.23 5.93
C MET A 216 -19.72 -8.27 7.22
N THR A 217 -20.11 -9.47 7.63
CA THR A 217 -20.83 -9.71 8.88
C THR A 217 -20.07 -10.74 9.71
N LEU A 218 -19.84 -10.43 10.98
CA LEU A 218 -19.16 -11.32 11.93
C LEU A 218 -20.13 -11.78 13.01
N PRO A 219 -20.27 -13.09 13.28
CA PRO A 219 -21.10 -13.57 14.39
C PRO A 219 -20.58 -13.05 15.74
N GLU A 220 -21.51 -12.76 16.65
CA GLU A 220 -21.18 -12.28 17.99
C GLU A 220 -20.35 -13.31 18.76
N ASP A 221 -19.49 -12.83 19.66
CA ASP A 221 -18.69 -13.66 20.58
C ASP A 221 -17.88 -14.78 19.89
N SER A 222 -17.48 -14.58 18.64
CA SER A 222 -16.87 -15.63 17.82
C SER A 222 -15.58 -15.20 17.14
N ALA A 223 -14.81 -16.21 16.72
CA ALA A 223 -13.75 -16.02 15.75
C ALA A 223 -14.28 -16.31 14.34
N SER A 224 -13.74 -15.66 13.32
CA SER A 224 -14.12 -15.87 11.93
C SER A 224 -12.93 -15.83 10.97
N ILE A 225 -13.03 -16.57 9.86
CA ILE A 225 -12.05 -16.64 8.78
C ILE A 225 -12.75 -16.28 7.48
N VAL A 226 -12.17 -15.36 6.71
CA VAL A 226 -12.68 -15.05 5.37
C VAL A 226 -12.18 -16.10 4.40
N THR A 227 -13.08 -16.66 3.61
CA THR A 227 -12.76 -17.70 2.62
C THR A 227 -13.25 -17.33 1.23
N VAL A 228 -12.64 -17.94 0.22
CA VAL A 228 -13.06 -17.83 -1.18
C VAL A 228 -13.07 -19.21 -1.82
N PRO A 229 -14.07 -19.56 -2.66
CA PRO A 229 -14.07 -20.84 -3.36
C PRO A 229 -13.02 -20.88 -4.47
N ILE A 230 -12.10 -21.84 -4.38
CA ILE A 230 -10.97 -22.01 -5.29
C ILE A 230 -10.92 -23.41 -5.92
N THR A 231 -10.14 -23.56 -6.99
CA THR A 231 -9.92 -24.84 -7.67
C THR A 231 -8.98 -25.75 -6.86
N LEU A 232 -9.10 -27.07 -7.09
CA LEU A 232 -8.40 -28.10 -6.30
C LEU A 232 -6.87 -28.05 -6.46
N ASP A 233 -6.37 -27.63 -7.62
CA ASP A 233 -4.95 -27.46 -7.90
C ASP A 233 -4.32 -26.39 -7.00
N ILE A 234 -5.00 -25.26 -6.83
CA ILE A 234 -4.57 -24.21 -5.90
C ILE A 234 -4.70 -24.69 -4.46
N ALA A 235 -5.82 -25.34 -4.10
CA ALA A 235 -6.06 -25.83 -2.75
C ALA A 235 -4.94 -26.72 -2.18
N SER A 236 -4.29 -27.53 -3.02
CA SER A 236 -3.19 -28.41 -2.63
C SER A 236 -1.96 -27.70 -2.04
N ASN A 237 -1.79 -26.41 -2.31
CA ASN A 237 -0.66 -25.61 -1.84
C ASN A 237 -0.99 -24.70 -0.65
N HIS A 238 -2.25 -24.68 -0.20
CA HIS A 238 -2.76 -23.70 0.75
C HIS A 238 -3.63 -24.33 1.87
N GLY A 239 -4.05 -23.49 2.82
CA GLY A 239 -5.00 -23.86 3.85
C GLY A 239 -6.42 -23.98 3.28
N VAL A 240 -7.13 -25.05 3.63
CA VAL A 240 -8.51 -25.30 3.23
C VAL A 240 -9.40 -25.41 4.46
N VAL A 241 -10.51 -24.67 4.46
CA VAL A 241 -11.49 -24.64 5.54
C VAL A 241 -12.66 -25.56 5.21
N VAL A 242 -13.02 -26.45 6.13
CA VAL A 242 -14.20 -27.32 5.99
C VAL A 242 -15.32 -26.73 6.82
N THR A 243 -16.49 -26.49 6.21
CA THR A 243 -17.63 -25.87 6.91
C THR A 243 -18.83 -26.80 7.00
N SER A 244 -19.76 -26.46 7.89
CA SER A 244 -21.12 -27.01 7.85
C SER A 244 -21.80 -26.69 6.50
N LYS A 245 -22.61 -27.63 6.01
CA LYS A 245 -23.41 -27.44 4.79
C LYS A 245 -24.50 -26.42 5.08
N SER A 246 -24.44 -25.27 4.41
CA SER A 246 -25.48 -24.24 4.49
C SER A 246 -26.15 -24.10 3.12
N GLU A 247 -27.47 -24.32 3.09
CA GLU A 247 -28.32 -24.11 1.91
C GLU A 247 -28.83 -22.67 1.90
N SER A 248 -27.98 -21.69 1.66
CA SER A 248 -28.45 -20.33 1.35
C SER A 248 -27.51 -19.64 0.39
N LEU A 249 -27.96 -19.48 -0.86
CA LEU A 249 -27.28 -18.76 -1.95
C LEU A 249 -27.96 -17.40 -2.24
N ALA A 250 -28.74 -16.87 -1.29
CA ALA A 250 -29.54 -15.67 -1.53
C ALA A 250 -28.71 -14.37 -1.58
N GLU A 251 -27.59 -14.32 -0.85
CA GLU A 251 -26.69 -13.17 -0.78
C GLU A 251 -25.31 -13.58 -1.32
N GLY A 252 -24.54 -12.66 -1.90
CA GLY A 252 -23.24 -12.95 -2.55
C GLY A 252 -22.12 -13.46 -1.62
N PHE A 253 -22.46 -13.85 -0.39
CA PHE A 253 -21.60 -14.38 0.65
C PHE A 253 -22.36 -15.41 1.50
N THR A 254 -21.66 -16.23 2.28
CA THR A 254 -22.27 -17.16 3.25
C THR A 254 -21.48 -17.21 4.55
N VAL A 255 -22.17 -17.31 5.69
CA VAL A 255 -21.54 -17.52 7.00
C VAL A 255 -21.87 -18.93 7.51
N SER A 256 -20.84 -19.74 7.76
CA SER A 256 -21.00 -21.16 8.15
C SER A 256 -20.05 -21.54 9.28
N LEU A 257 -20.47 -22.42 10.19
CA LEU A 257 -19.59 -22.95 11.23
C LEU A 257 -18.43 -23.75 10.59
N VAL A 258 -17.21 -23.56 11.08
CA VAL A 258 -16.03 -24.33 10.66
C VAL A 258 -15.98 -25.67 11.40
N ASN A 259 -15.95 -26.76 10.63
CA ASN A 259 -15.92 -28.13 11.11
C ASN A 259 -14.50 -28.70 11.19
N ASP A 260 -13.61 -28.34 10.26
CA ASP A 260 -12.23 -28.84 10.19
C ASP A 260 -11.34 -27.81 9.45
N LEU A 261 -10.04 -27.93 9.61
CA LEU A 261 -9.02 -27.14 8.90
C LEU A 261 -8.07 -28.11 8.23
N LEU A 262 -7.66 -27.87 7.00
CA LEU A 262 -6.67 -28.69 6.31
C LEU A 262 -5.53 -27.80 5.86
N GLN A 263 -4.31 -28.32 5.85
CA GLN A 263 -3.12 -27.58 5.46
C GLN A 263 -2.41 -28.34 4.35
N LYS A 264 -2.36 -27.74 3.14
CA LYS A 264 -1.79 -28.36 1.93
C LYS A 264 -2.33 -29.78 1.67
N PRO A 265 -3.66 -29.97 1.68
CA PRO A 265 -4.24 -31.29 1.61
C PRO A 265 -4.06 -31.94 0.24
N THR A 266 -4.01 -33.27 0.21
CA THR A 266 -4.16 -34.01 -1.04
C THR A 266 -5.62 -34.05 -1.49
N VAL A 267 -5.86 -34.38 -2.77
CA VAL A 267 -7.23 -34.50 -3.29
C VAL A 267 -8.01 -35.60 -2.55
N GLU A 268 -7.34 -36.70 -2.16
CA GLU A 268 -7.97 -37.76 -1.37
C GLU A 268 -8.39 -37.28 0.01
N GLU A 269 -7.59 -36.44 0.66
CA GLU A 269 -7.94 -35.84 1.95
C GLU A 269 -9.13 -34.91 1.85
N LEU A 270 -9.19 -34.09 0.79
CA LEU A 270 -10.32 -33.20 0.52
C LEU A 270 -11.64 -33.96 0.38
N VAL A 271 -11.64 -35.09 -0.34
CA VAL A 271 -12.81 -35.96 -0.49
C VAL A 271 -13.19 -36.61 0.84
N LYS A 272 -12.22 -37.19 1.55
CA LYS A 272 -12.45 -37.89 2.83
C LYS A 272 -13.04 -36.99 3.90
N LYS A 273 -12.69 -35.70 3.86
CA LYS A 273 -13.09 -34.69 4.84
C LYS A 273 -14.31 -33.85 4.41
N ASP A 274 -14.97 -34.21 3.30
CA ASP A 274 -16.14 -33.50 2.76
C ASP A 274 -15.85 -31.99 2.53
N ALA A 275 -14.64 -31.68 2.08
CA ALA A 275 -14.14 -30.31 1.88
C ALA A 275 -14.51 -29.72 0.51
N ILE A 276 -15.06 -30.54 -0.39
CA ILE A 276 -15.42 -30.15 -1.77
C ILE A 276 -16.88 -29.70 -1.80
N LEU A 277 -17.10 -28.48 -2.26
CA LEU A 277 -18.41 -27.86 -2.42
C LEU A 277 -19.18 -28.48 -3.60
N HIS A 278 -20.47 -28.20 -3.67
CA HIS A 278 -21.36 -28.70 -4.75
C HIS A 278 -20.94 -28.26 -6.17
N ASP A 279 -20.14 -27.20 -6.29
CA ASP A 279 -19.62 -26.68 -7.55
C ASP A 279 -18.21 -27.22 -7.88
N GLY A 280 -17.69 -28.17 -7.10
CA GLY A 280 -16.40 -28.82 -7.30
C GLY A 280 -15.19 -28.04 -6.77
N ARG A 281 -15.40 -26.91 -6.08
CA ARG A 281 -14.34 -26.08 -5.48
C ARG A 281 -14.17 -26.34 -3.98
N THR A 282 -13.14 -25.78 -3.39
CA THR A 282 -12.88 -25.82 -1.93
C THR A 282 -12.78 -24.41 -1.36
N LEU A 283 -12.98 -24.25 -0.05
CA LEU A 283 -12.86 -22.95 0.61
C LEU A 283 -11.42 -22.69 1.03
N LEU A 284 -10.78 -21.73 0.38
CA LEU A 284 -9.41 -21.31 0.64
C LEU A 284 -9.35 -20.38 1.86
N ASP A 285 -8.37 -20.58 2.74
CA ASP A 285 -7.95 -19.56 3.72
C ASP A 285 -7.33 -18.35 3.02
N THR A 286 -7.93 -17.17 3.19
CA THR A 286 -7.43 -15.92 2.60
C THR A 286 -6.36 -15.22 3.45
N GLY A 287 -6.07 -15.73 4.65
CA GLY A 287 -5.19 -15.08 5.62
C GLY A 287 -5.88 -13.92 6.36
N ILE A 288 -7.20 -13.77 6.23
CA ILE A 288 -7.99 -12.80 6.99
C ILE A 288 -8.72 -13.53 8.12
N ILE A 289 -8.39 -13.17 9.35
CA ILE A 289 -8.95 -13.77 10.56
C ILE A 289 -9.46 -12.65 11.45
N SER A 290 -10.62 -12.83 12.08
CA SER A 290 -11.18 -11.87 13.02
C SER A 290 -11.59 -12.54 14.33
N ALA A 291 -11.46 -11.83 15.44
CA ALA A 291 -12.04 -12.24 16.73
C ALA A 291 -12.88 -11.09 17.28
N ARG A 292 -14.11 -11.36 17.69
CA ARG A 292 -15.08 -10.37 18.18
C ARG A 292 -15.68 -10.80 19.52
N GLY A 293 -15.97 -9.83 20.40
CA GLY A 293 -16.65 -10.10 21.67
C GLY A 293 -15.86 -11.05 22.58
N LYS A 294 -16.50 -12.10 23.11
CA LYS A 294 -15.82 -13.08 24.00
C LYS A 294 -14.59 -13.75 23.37
N ALA A 295 -14.59 -14.04 22.07
CA ALA A 295 -13.42 -14.60 21.40
C ALA A 295 -12.23 -13.62 21.40
N TRP A 296 -12.50 -12.32 21.28
CA TRP A 296 -11.48 -11.30 21.44
C TRP A 296 -11.02 -11.18 22.89
N LEU A 297 -11.95 -11.18 23.86
CA LEU A 297 -11.63 -11.14 25.28
C LEU A 297 -10.70 -12.30 25.71
N ASP A 298 -11.02 -13.53 25.31
CA ASP A 298 -10.21 -14.72 25.60
C ASP A 298 -8.81 -14.61 24.97
N LEU A 299 -8.72 -14.08 23.75
CA LEU A 299 -7.45 -13.85 23.05
C LEU A 299 -6.60 -12.74 23.70
N VAL A 300 -7.23 -11.66 24.17
CA VAL A 300 -6.57 -10.59 24.94
C VAL A 300 -6.03 -11.16 26.24
N ALA A 301 -6.84 -11.93 26.98
CA ALA A 301 -6.41 -12.56 28.23
C ALA A 301 -5.17 -13.42 28.02
N LEU A 302 -5.18 -14.26 26.97
CA LEU A 302 -4.03 -15.07 26.59
C LEU A 302 -2.81 -14.21 26.22
N GLY A 303 -3.00 -13.18 25.41
CA GLY A 303 -1.95 -12.24 24.99
C GLY A 303 -1.30 -11.52 26.17
N CYS A 304 -2.09 -11.00 27.11
CA CYS A 304 -1.57 -10.35 28.33
C CYS A 304 -0.72 -11.29 29.21
N SER A 305 -0.90 -12.61 29.09
CA SER A 305 -0.14 -13.63 29.82
C SER A 305 0.87 -14.43 28.98
N CYS A 306 1.17 -14.01 27.74
CA CYS A 306 1.89 -14.86 26.78
C CYS A 306 3.41 -14.95 26.98
N GLN A 307 4.00 -14.14 27.86
CA GLN A 307 5.47 -14.06 28.03
C GLN A 307 6.15 -15.41 28.35
N PRO A 308 5.63 -16.27 29.24
CA PRO A 308 6.20 -17.60 29.48
C PRO A 308 6.15 -18.50 28.24
N MET A 309 5.06 -18.43 27.46
CA MET A 309 4.90 -19.20 26.22
C MET A 309 5.94 -18.80 25.17
N ILE A 310 6.15 -17.48 25.00
CA ILE A 310 7.16 -16.95 24.08
C ILE A 310 8.56 -17.40 24.52
N SER A 311 8.87 -17.34 25.83
CA SER A 311 10.15 -17.81 26.37
C SER A 311 10.40 -19.29 26.10
N GLU A 312 9.37 -20.14 26.21
CA GLU A 312 9.45 -21.57 25.89
C GLU A 312 9.72 -21.82 24.39
N LEU A 313 9.05 -21.08 23.51
CA LEU A 313 9.27 -21.16 22.06
C LEU A 313 10.69 -20.76 21.67
N LEU A 314 11.21 -19.67 22.25
CA LEU A 314 12.58 -19.21 22.03
C LEU A 314 13.61 -20.24 22.53
N GLY A 315 13.39 -20.80 23.72
CA GLY A 315 14.27 -21.82 24.31
C GLY A 315 14.27 -23.13 23.52
N SER A 316 13.13 -23.52 22.94
CA SER A 316 12.99 -24.73 22.14
C SER A 316 13.24 -24.55 20.64
N LYS A 317 13.44 -23.32 20.17
CA LYS A 317 13.54 -22.93 18.74
C LYS A 317 12.35 -23.44 17.92
N LYS A 318 11.16 -23.42 18.50
CA LYS A 318 9.91 -23.80 17.84
C LYS A 318 9.10 -22.56 17.51
N GLU A 319 8.23 -22.70 16.51
CA GLU A 319 7.32 -21.65 16.07
C GLU A 319 5.87 -22.06 16.32
N MET A 320 5.02 -21.08 16.64
CA MET A 320 3.57 -21.24 16.74
C MET A 320 2.88 -20.60 15.53
N SER A 321 2.15 -21.39 14.77
CA SER A 321 1.43 -20.99 13.55
C SER A 321 0.09 -20.35 13.89
N LEU A 322 -0.24 -19.24 13.23
CA LEU A 322 -1.56 -18.62 13.35
C LEU A 322 -2.68 -19.58 12.92
N TYR A 323 -2.54 -20.19 11.73
CA TYR A 323 -3.57 -21.07 11.18
C TYR A 323 -3.60 -22.44 11.86
N GLU A 324 -2.43 -23.06 12.04
CA GLU A 324 -2.36 -24.43 12.54
C GLU A 324 -2.50 -24.53 14.05
N ASP A 325 -2.08 -23.54 14.84
CA ASP A 325 -2.13 -23.62 16.30
C ASP A 325 -3.23 -22.72 16.88
N LEU A 326 -3.21 -21.41 16.60
CA LEU A 326 -4.12 -20.44 17.24
C LEU A 326 -5.56 -20.57 16.71
N VAL A 327 -5.74 -20.58 15.38
CA VAL A 327 -7.07 -20.75 14.75
C VAL A 327 -7.63 -22.15 15.02
N ALA A 328 -6.79 -23.17 15.03
CA ALA A 328 -7.20 -24.54 15.36
C ALA A 328 -7.78 -24.68 16.78
N ALA A 329 -7.40 -23.80 17.72
CA ALA A 329 -7.97 -23.81 19.06
C ALA A 329 -9.48 -23.51 19.07
N TRP A 330 -9.99 -22.73 18.10
CA TRP A 330 -11.43 -22.46 17.92
C TRP A 330 -12.17 -23.54 17.12
N VAL A 331 -11.49 -24.60 16.68
CA VAL A 331 -12.05 -25.69 15.87
C VAL A 331 -11.98 -27.00 16.66
N PRO A 332 -13.09 -27.45 17.29
CA PRO A 332 -13.09 -28.59 18.20
C PRO A 332 -12.52 -29.91 17.63
N SER A 333 -12.71 -30.16 16.34
CA SER A 333 -12.17 -31.36 15.66
C SER A 333 -10.63 -31.40 15.63
N ARG A 334 -9.96 -30.27 15.88
CA ARG A 334 -8.50 -30.16 15.92
C ARG A 334 -7.92 -30.26 17.32
N HIS A 335 -8.73 -30.28 18.37
CA HIS A 335 -8.24 -30.23 19.75
C HIS A 335 -7.33 -31.42 20.10
N ASP A 336 -7.68 -32.64 19.69
CA ASP A 336 -6.85 -33.83 19.97
C ASP A 336 -5.48 -33.75 19.31
N TRP A 337 -5.43 -33.29 18.06
CA TRP A 337 -4.17 -33.07 17.36
C TRP A 337 -3.38 -31.89 17.96
N LEU A 338 -4.07 -30.78 18.26
CA LEU A 338 -3.44 -29.58 18.82
C LEU A 338 -2.81 -29.87 20.18
N ARG A 339 -3.44 -30.68 21.05
CA ARG A 339 -2.86 -31.09 22.35
C ARG A 339 -1.53 -31.85 22.22
N THR A 340 -1.23 -32.44 21.07
CA THR A 340 0.08 -33.07 20.82
C THR A 340 1.19 -32.07 20.48
N ARG A 341 0.82 -30.82 20.15
CA ARG A 341 1.75 -29.75 19.77
C ARG A 341 2.23 -28.96 20.99
N PRO A 342 3.39 -28.29 20.89
CA PRO A 342 3.86 -27.36 21.92
C PRO A 342 2.77 -26.34 22.25
N LEU A 343 2.55 -26.08 23.54
CA LEU A 343 1.54 -25.13 24.04
C LEU A 343 0.07 -25.47 23.72
N GLY A 344 -0.21 -26.56 23.01
CA GLY A 344 -1.54 -26.86 22.49
C GLY A 344 -2.61 -27.09 23.56
N GLU A 345 -2.26 -27.74 24.66
CA GLU A 345 -3.18 -27.89 25.81
C GLU A 345 -3.58 -26.53 26.40
N HIS A 346 -2.63 -25.61 26.52
CA HIS A 346 -2.89 -24.25 27.00
C HIS A 346 -3.79 -23.47 26.02
N LEU A 347 -3.53 -23.57 24.71
CA LEU A 347 -4.36 -22.93 23.68
C LEU A 347 -5.80 -23.43 23.71
N VAL A 348 -6.01 -24.75 23.79
CA VAL A 348 -7.35 -25.35 23.85
C VAL A 348 -8.10 -24.90 25.11
N ASN A 349 -7.43 -24.87 26.27
CA ASN A 349 -8.05 -24.46 27.53
C ASN A 349 -8.43 -22.97 27.53
N SER A 350 -7.62 -22.13 26.90
CA SER A 350 -7.82 -20.67 26.87
C SER A 350 -8.83 -20.23 25.81
N LEU A 351 -8.78 -20.79 24.60
CA LEU A 351 -9.55 -20.32 23.44
C LEU A 351 -10.69 -21.28 23.03
N GLY A 352 -10.61 -22.55 23.39
CA GLY A 352 -11.50 -23.61 22.89
C GLY A 352 -12.95 -23.56 23.35
N LYS A 353 -13.32 -22.58 24.18
CA LYS A 353 -14.71 -22.29 24.56
C LYS A 353 -15.50 -21.63 23.44
N GLN A 354 -14.81 -20.88 22.58
CA GLN A 354 -15.41 -20.19 21.44
C GLN A 354 -15.33 -21.04 20.17
N LYS A 355 -16.08 -20.64 19.15
CA LYS A 355 -16.15 -21.32 17.86
C LYS A 355 -15.68 -20.43 16.73
N MET A 356 -15.20 -21.08 15.67
CA MET A 356 -14.78 -20.46 14.43
C MET A 356 -15.89 -20.53 13.37
N TYR A 357 -16.14 -19.41 12.69
CA TYR A 357 -17.04 -19.32 11.53
C TYR A 357 -16.27 -18.95 10.26
N SER A 358 -16.76 -19.37 9.11
CA SER A 358 -16.24 -18.95 7.82
C SER A 358 -17.19 -17.93 7.20
N TYR A 359 -16.67 -16.75 6.85
CA TYR A 359 -17.34 -15.80 5.96
C TYR A 359 -16.82 -16.04 4.54
N CYS A 360 -17.58 -16.74 3.73
CA CYS A 360 -17.23 -17.03 2.34
C CYS A 360 -17.73 -15.90 1.44
N THR A 361 -16.84 -15.28 0.68
CA THR A 361 -17.16 -14.25 -0.34
C THR A 361 -16.85 -14.80 -1.72
N TYR A 362 -17.87 -14.81 -2.59
CA TYR A 362 -17.74 -15.36 -3.95
C TYR A 362 -17.15 -14.38 -4.97
N ASP A 363 -17.07 -13.10 -4.61
CA ASP A 363 -16.60 -11.99 -5.44
C ASP A 363 -15.19 -11.50 -5.07
N LEU A 364 -14.57 -12.09 -4.04
CA LEU A 364 -13.22 -11.76 -3.62
C LEU A 364 -12.19 -12.06 -4.71
N GLN A 365 -11.38 -11.05 -5.03
CA GLN A 365 -10.20 -11.18 -5.86
C GLN A 365 -8.95 -11.18 -4.99
N PHE A 366 -8.09 -12.16 -5.23
CA PHE A 366 -6.89 -12.39 -4.43
C PHE A 366 -5.65 -11.99 -5.22
N LEU A 367 -5.12 -10.78 -4.96
CA LEU A 367 -3.90 -10.28 -5.58
C LEU A 367 -2.71 -10.61 -4.67
N HIS A 368 -1.97 -11.65 -5.01
CA HIS A 368 -0.81 -12.12 -4.23
C HIS A 368 0.48 -11.49 -4.74
N PHE A 369 1.29 -10.93 -3.84
CA PHE A 369 2.57 -10.29 -4.13
C PHE A 369 3.74 -11.16 -3.60
N GLY A 370 3.73 -12.44 -3.96
CA GLY A 370 4.67 -13.45 -3.46
C GLY A 370 6.07 -13.39 -4.07
N THR A 371 6.15 -12.98 -5.34
CA THR A 371 7.33 -13.00 -6.21
C THR A 371 7.47 -11.70 -7.00
N SER A 372 8.68 -11.38 -7.49
CA SER A 372 8.92 -10.17 -8.28
C SER A 372 8.09 -10.15 -9.57
N SER A 373 7.88 -11.30 -10.21
CA SER A 373 7.05 -11.41 -11.41
C SER A 373 5.58 -11.13 -11.13
N GLU A 374 5.01 -11.67 -10.05
CA GLU A 374 3.62 -11.37 -9.67
C GLU A 374 3.42 -9.86 -9.44
N VAL A 375 4.41 -9.16 -8.85
CA VAL A 375 4.33 -7.70 -8.69
C VAL A 375 4.17 -7.01 -10.05
N LEU A 376 4.99 -7.36 -11.04
CA LEU A 376 4.89 -6.79 -12.39
C LEU A 376 3.60 -7.21 -13.11
N ASP A 377 3.17 -8.46 -12.96
CA ASP A 377 1.93 -8.98 -13.54
C ASP A 377 0.72 -8.17 -13.06
N HIS A 378 0.67 -7.77 -11.78
CA HIS A 378 -0.40 -6.92 -11.25
C HIS A 378 -0.36 -5.48 -11.79
N LEU A 379 0.80 -4.99 -12.22
CA LEU A 379 0.96 -3.66 -12.84
C LEU A 379 0.64 -3.65 -14.34
N SER A 380 0.71 -4.81 -15.01
CA SER A 380 0.54 -4.93 -16.47
C SER A 380 -0.70 -5.74 -16.88
N GLY A 381 -1.31 -6.51 -15.96
CA GLY A 381 -2.44 -7.41 -16.22
C GLY A 381 -3.82 -6.75 -16.18
N ASP A 382 -4.82 -7.50 -15.71
CA ASP A 382 -6.25 -7.11 -15.68
C ASP A 382 -6.51 -5.74 -15.01
N ALA A 383 -5.67 -5.35 -14.04
CA ALA A 383 -5.78 -4.09 -13.31
C ALA A 383 -5.09 -2.89 -14.00
N SER A 384 -4.49 -3.09 -15.19
CA SER A 384 -3.72 -2.07 -15.92
C SER A 384 -4.49 -0.74 -16.11
N GLY A 385 -5.82 -0.79 -16.23
CA GLY A 385 -6.67 0.40 -16.40
C GLY A 385 -6.74 1.33 -15.18
N ILE A 386 -6.30 0.90 -14.00
CA ILE A 386 -6.23 1.73 -12.78
C ILE A 386 -4.80 2.06 -12.35
N VAL A 387 -3.79 1.62 -13.07
CA VAL A 387 -2.37 1.82 -12.74
C VAL A 387 -1.92 3.20 -13.21
N GLY A 388 -1.57 4.09 -12.28
CA GLY A 388 -0.90 5.36 -12.59
C GLY A 388 0.57 5.12 -12.96
N ARG A 389 0.86 5.01 -14.26
CA ARG A 389 2.19 4.64 -14.78
C ARG A 389 3.26 5.73 -14.63
N ARG A 390 2.86 6.97 -14.40
CA ARG A 390 3.76 8.11 -14.18
C ARG A 390 3.23 8.85 -12.97
N HIS A 391 3.96 8.78 -11.86
CA HIS A 391 3.52 9.38 -10.60
C HIS A 391 4.72 9.97 -9.85
N LEU A 392 4.61 11.24 -9.46
CA LEU A 392 5.67 11.97 -8.77
C LEU A 392 7.05 11.78 -9.46
N CYS A 393 7.12 11.98 -10.78
CA CYS A 393 8.33 11.69 -11.56
C CYS A 393 8.73 12.85 -12.48
N SER A 394 10.03 12.94 -12.75
CA SER A 394 10.62 13.82 -13.76
C SER A 394 11.08 12.96 -14.93
N ILE A 395 10.47 13.16 -16.11
CA ILE A 395 10.80 12.42 -17.33
C ILE A 395 11.11 13.41 -18.46
N PRO A 396 12.08 13.09 -19.34
CA PRO A 396 12.44 13.97 -20.43
C PRO A 396 11.41 13.84 -21.57
N ALA A 397 11.49 14.73 -22.56
CA ALA A 397 10.65 14.63 -23.74
C ALA A 397 10.88 13.31 -24.50
N THR A 398 9.85 12.77 -25.13
CA THR A 398 9.89 11.48 -25.87
C THR A 398 10.87 11.48 -27.05
N THR A 399 11.31 12.65 -27.51
CA THR A 399 12.28 12.76 -28.61
C THR A 399 13.72 12.48 -28.19
N VAL A 400 14.02 12.47 -26.88
CA VAL A 400 15.40 12.33 -26.37
C VAL A 400 15.63 11.07 -25.54
N SER A 401 14.58 10.31 -25.23
CA SER A 401 14.63 9.04 -24.49
C SER A 401 13.59 8.07 -25.00
N ASP A 402 13.95 6.79 -25.10
CA ASP A 402 13.06 5.71 -25.55
C ASP A 402 12.46 4.97 -24.35
N ILE A 403 11.31 5.46 -23.88
CA ILE A 403 10.65 4.96 -22.66
C ILE A 403 9.31 4.34 -23.07
N ALA A 404 9.16 3.04 -22.87
CA ALA A 404 7.92 2.33 -23.17
C ALA A 404 6.72 2.92 -22.41
N ALA A 405 5.56 3.01 -23.08
CA ALA A 405 4.34 3.54 -22.47
C ALA A 405 3.81 2.65 -21.33
N SER A 406 4.07 1.33 -21.39
CA SER A 406 3.62 0.38 -20.36
C SER A 406 4.51 0.34 -19.12
N CYS A 407 5.74 0.86 -19.17
CA CYS A 407 6.59 0.90 -17.98
C CYS A 407 5.94 1.75 -16.89
N VAL A 408 6.30 1.51 -15.63
CA VAL A 408 5.79 2.21 -14.46
C VAL A 408 6.95 2.98 -13.82
N ILE A 409 6.86 4.31 -13.78
CA ILE A 409 7.89 5.20 -13.24
C ILE A 409 7.28 6.00 -12.10
N LEU A 410 7.77 5.75 -10.89
CA LEU A 410 7.20 6.24 -9.63
C LEU A 410 8.29 6.89 -8.79
N SER A 411 8.05 8.09 -8.27
CA SER A 411 9.03 8.79 -7.41
C SER A 411 10.44 8.78 -8.01
N SER A 412 10.60 9.05 -9.30
CA SER A 412 11.87 8.85 -10.00
C SER A 412 12.19 9.98 -10.97
N GLU A 413 13.49 10.21 -11.18
CA GLU A 413 14.02 11.15 -12.17
C GLU A 413 14.76 10.39 -13.28
N ILE A 414 14.38 10.63 -14.52
CA ILE A 414 14.99 10.03 -15.71
C ILE A 414 15.65 11.13 -16.54
N ALA A 415 16.94 10.99 -16.83
CA ALA A 415 17.67 11.91 -17.69
C ALA A 415 17.42 11.63 -19.19
N PRO A 416 17.69 12.62 -20.08
CA PRO A 416 17.76 12.38 -21.52
C PRO A 416 18.77 11.29 -21.89
N GLY A 417 18.47 10.47 -22.90
CA GLY A 417 19.34 9.40 -23.41
C GLY A 417 19.15 8.04 -22.73
N VAL A 418 18.30 7.96 -21.71
CA VAL A 418 17.92 6.69 -21.06
C VAL A 418 16.87 5.94 -21.90
N SER A 419 16.97 4.62 -21.98
CA SER A 419 15.95 3.77 -22.61
C SER A 419 15.40 2.74 -21.63
N ILE A 420 14.07 2.54 -21.60
CA ILE A 420 13.37 1.66 -20.66
C ILE A 420 12.35 0.80 -21.42
N GLY A 421 12.51 -0.52 -21.30
CA GLY A 421 11.64 -1.52 -21.92
C GLY A 421 10.24 -1.62 -21.33
N GLU A 422 9.43 -2.46 -21.95
CA GLU A 422 8.01 -2.66 -21.61
C GLU A 422 7.85 -3.31 -20.24
N ASP A 423 6.76 -2.97 -19.54
CA ASP A 423 6.32 -3.61 -18.30
C ASP A 423 7.36 -3.62 -17.16
N SER A 424 8.32 -2.70 -17.21
CA SER A 424 9.33 -2.50 -16.17
C SER A 424 8.86 -1.53 -15.08
N LEU A 425 9.32 -1.73 -13.86
CA LEU A 425 9.05 -0.87 -12.69
C LEU A 425 10.31 -0.10 -12.31
N ILE A 426 10.25 1.23 -12.33
CA ILE A 426 11.28 2.14 -11.80
C ILE A 426 10.69 2.87 -10.61
N TYR A 427 11.31 2.72 -9.44
CA TYR A 427 10.83 3.33 -8.19
C TYR A 427 11.97 3.97 -7.40
N ASP A 428 11.72 5.18 -6.89
CA ASP A 428 12.64 5.89 -5.98
C ASP A 428 14.07 6.01 -6.53
N SER A 429 14.22 6.29 -7.84
CA SER A 429 15.51 6.21 -8.55
C SER A 429 15.83 7.47 -9.35
N THR A 430 17.11 7.84 -9.40
CA THR A 430 17.67 8.83 -10.33
C THR A 430 18.51 8.10 -11.38
N VAL A 431 18.00 8.01 -12.60
CA VAL A 431 18.67 7.32 -13.71
C VAL A 431 19.26 8.36 -14.66
N SER A 432 20.59 8.51 -14.62
CA SER A 432 21.34 9.41 -15.49
C SER A 432 22.27 8.65 -16.44
N GLY A 433 22.70 9.32 -17.52
CA GLY A 433 23.68 8.80 -18.48
C GLY A 433 23.08 7.86 -19.53
N ALA A 434 23.96 7.17 -20.28
CA ALA A 434 23.57 6.19 -21.31
C ALA A 434 23.18 4.84 -20.66
N VAL A 435 22.07 4.82 -19.92
CA VAL A 435 21.54 3.63 -19.26
C VAL A 435 20.43 3.01 -20.09
N GLN A 436 20.52 1.70 -20.30
CA GLN A 436 19.49 0.91 -20.97
C GLN A 436 18.91 -0.12 -20.01
N ILE A 437 17.60 -0.04 -19.76
CA ILE A 437 16.86 -0.96 -18.91
C ILE A 437 15.97 -1.82 -19.80
N GLY A 438 16.15 -3.13 -19.72
CA GLY A 438 15.34 -4.12 -20.43
C GLY A 438 13.88 -4.15 -19.99
N SER A 439 13.10 -4.96 -20.69
CA SER A 439 11.67 -5.18 -20.42
C SER A 439 11.47 -6.12 -19.24
N GLN A 440 10.36 -5.97 -18.52
CA GLN A 440 10.00 -6.75 -17.32
C GLN A 440 11.10 -6.69 -16.24
N SER A 441 11.73 -5.54 -16.09
CA SER A 441 12.81 -5.31 -15.12
C SER A 441 12.36 -4.42 -13.98
N VAL A 442 12.97 -4.60 -12.80
CA VAL A 442 12.68 -3.82 -11.59
C VAL A 442 13.91 -3.03 -11.19
N VAL A 443 13.79 -1.71 -11.08
CA VAL A 443 14.85 -0.82 -10.62
C VAL A 443 14.36 -0.02 -9.43
N VAL A 444 15.05 -0.14 -8.30
CA VAL A 444 14.63 0.48 -7.03
C VAL A 444 15.80 1.18 -6.35
N GLY A 445 15.60 2.43 -5.96
CA GLY A 445 16.56 3.14 -5.12
C GLY A 445 17.85 3.56 -5.82
N ILE A 446 18.00 3.35 -7.13
CA ILE A 446 19.27 3.51 -7.85
C ILE A 446 19.55 4.98 -8.16
N HIS A 447 20.73 5.47 -7.79
CA HIS A 447 21.17 6.85 -8.04
C HIS A 447 22.44 6.87 -8.90
N ILE A 448 22.29 6.74 -10.22
CA ILE A 448 23.43 6.78 -11.14
C ILE A 448 23.83 8.25 -11.35
N PRO A 449 25.04 8.68 -10.91
CA PRO A 449 25.45 10.07 -11.01
C PRO A 449 25.67 10.48 -12.48
N SER A 450 25.32 11.73 -12.79
CA SER A 450 25.44 12.34 -14.13
C SER A 450 26.88 12.50 -14.61
N GLU A 451 27.87 12.46 -13.71
CA GLU A 451 29.31 12.57 -14.02
C GLU A 451 29.95 11.23 -14.41
N ALA A 452 29.15 10.21 -14.72
CA ALA A 452 29.69 8.99 -15.30
C ALA A 452 30.47 9.34 -16.59
N PRO A 453 31.70 8.83 -16.79
CA PRO A 453 32.50 9.15 -17.97
C PRO A 453 31.71 8.93 -19.26
N GLU A 454 31.91 9.76 -20.29
CA GLU A 454 31.19 9.67 -21.59
C GLU A 454 31.22 8.27 -22.24
N SER A 455 32.15 7.40 -21.84
CA SER A 455 32.28 6.02 -22.31
C SER A 455 31.52 4.98 -21.49
N PHE A 456 30.91 5.33 -20.36
CA PHE A 456 30.22 4.40 -19.48
C PHE A 456 28.76 4.20 -19.92
N ARG A 457 28.49 3.06 -20.56
CA ARG A 457 27.14 2.59 -20.89
C ARG A 457 26.81 1.40 -20.00
N PHE A 458 25.74 1.51 -19.23
CA PHE A 458 25.25 0.41 -18.40
C PHE A 458 23.96 -0.16 -19.00
N MET A 459 23.87 -1.48 -19.07
CA MET A 459 22.68 -2.19 -19.55
C MET A 459 22.20 -3.14 -18.46
N LEU A 460 20.95 -2.98 -18.04
CA LEU A 460 20.21 -3.97 -17.29
C LEU A 460 19.43 -4.83 -18.30
N PRO A 461 19.66 -6.15 -18.39
CA PRO A 461 18.94 -6.98 -19.36
C PRO A 461 17.45 -7.10 -19.03
N ASP A 462 16.69 -7.69 -19.96
CA ASP A 462 15.29 -8.04 -19.72
C ASP A 462 15.14 -9.00 -18.54
N ARG A 463 14.05 -8.91 -17.79
CA ARG A 463 13.73 -9.79 -16.65
C ARG A 463 14.80 -9.76 -15.57
N HIS A 464 15.32 -8.59 -15.22
CA HIS A 464 16.30 -8.41 -14.14
C HIS A 464 15.81 -7.41 -13.10
N CYS A 465 16.25 -7.62 -11.85
CA CYS A 465 16.06 -6.68 -10.76
C CYS A 465 17.40 -6.02 -10.43
N LEU A 466 17.40 -4.73 -10.16
CA LEU A 466 18.55 -3.93 -9.74
C LEU A 466 18.13 -2.97 -8.62
N TRP A 467 18.83 -3.00 -7.49
CA TRP A 467 18.59 -2.07 -6.40
C TRP A 467 19.85 -1.79 -5.62
N GLU A 468 19.87 -0.71 -4.85
CA GLU A 468 20.99 -0.39 -3.95
C GLU A 468 20.51 -0.34 -2.50
N VAL A 469 21.43 -0.65 -1.58
CA VAL A 469 21.16 -0.57 -0.14
C VAL A 469 22.33 0.09 0.59
N PRO A 470 22.07 1.03 1.51
CA PRO A 470 23.08 1.48 2.46
C PRO A 470 23.26 0.42 3.56
N LEU A 471 24.52 0.14 3.94
CA LEU A 471 24.84 -0.81 5.00
C LEU A 471 25.41 -0.08 6.23
N VAL A 472 25.07 -0.58 7.42
CA VAL A 472 25.61 -0.07 8.68
C VAL A 472 27.14 -0.23 8.70
N GLY A 473 27.85 0.85 9.01
CA GLY A 473 29.31 0.86 9.10
C GLY A 473 30.03 0.96 7.75
N HIS A 474 29.30 1.14 6.65
CA HIS A 474 29.84 1.35 5.30
C HIS A 474 29.43 2.73 4.78
N LYS A 475 30.34 3.40 4.05
CA LYS A 475 30.01 4.69 3.39
C LYS A 475 29.36 4.47 2.04
N GLU A 476 29.76 3.41 1.36
CA GLU A 476 29.26 3.04 0.05
C GLU A 476 27.94 2.26 0.17
N ARG A 477 27.03 2.52 -0.78
CA ARG A 477 25.82 1.72 -0.97
C ARG A 477 26.15 0.50 -1.83
N VAL A 478 25.64 -0.67 -1.46
CA VAL A 478 25.88 -1.91 -2.21
C VAL A 478 24.84 -2.05 -3.31
N ILE A 479 25.30 -2.26 -4.54
CA ILE A 479 24.42 -2.54 -5.70
C ILE A 479 24.16 -4.05 -5.77
N VAL A 480 22.89 -4.40 -5.80
CA VAL A 480 22.39 -5.78 -5.81
C VAL A 480 21.57 -6.01 -7.08
N TYR A 481 21.70 -7.20 -7.65
CA TYR A 481 21.00 -7.58 -8.86
C TYR A 481 20.76 -9.09 -8.90
N CYS A 482 19.69 -9.47 -9.56
CA CYS A 482 19.33 -10.86 -9.84
C CYS A 482 18.35 -10.93 -11.01
N GLY A 483 18.04 -12.13 -11.48
CA GLY A 483 16.94 -12.36 -12.41
C GLY A 483 15.59 -12.20 -11.71
N LEU A 484 14.59 -11.77 -12.47
CA LEU A 484 13.21 -11.56 -12.01
C LEU A 484 12.61 -12.83 -11.39
N HIS A 485 12.95 -13.99 -11.96
CA HIS A 485 12.43 -15.31 -11.56
C HIS A 485 13.40 -16.09 -10.67
N ASP A 486 14.52 -15.51 -10.26
CA ASP A 486 15.44 -16.22 -9.37
C ASP A 486 14.79 -16.42 -8.01
N ASN A 487 14.88 -17.64 -7.48
CA ASN A 487 14.47 -17.95 -6.12
C ASN A 487 15.71 -18.18 -5.25
N PRO A 488 16.08 -17.19 -4.39
CA PRO A 488 17.27 -17.28 -3.55
C PRO A 488 17.29 -18.45 -2.55
N LYS A 489 16.17 -19.15 -2.36
CA LYS A 489 16.07 -20.34 -1.49
C LYS A 489 16.38 -21.66 -2.20
N ASN A 490 16.47 -21.67 -3.53
CA ASN A 490 16.77 -22.90 -4.25
C ASN A 490 18.25 -23.21 -4.12
N SER A 491 18.56 -24.48 -3.83
CA SER A 491 19.95 -24.91 -3.70
C SER A 491 20.63 -24.91 -5.06
N ILE A 492 21.93 -24.61 -5.10
CA ILE A 492 22.73 -24.67 -6.33
C ILE A 492 22.56 -25.99 -7.10
N HIS A 493 22.39 -27.12 -6.39
CA HIS A 493 22.20 -28.44 -6.99
C HIS A 493 20.72 -28.85 -7.21
N LYS A 494 19.77 -28.00 -6.82
CA LYS A 494 18.31 -28.23 -6.92
C LYS A 494 17.63 -26.98 -7.48
N ASP A 495 17.86 -26.70 -8.76
CA ASP A 495 17.25 -25.60 -9.52
C ASP A 495 17.58 -24.18 -9.02
N GLY A 496 18.78 -23.99 -8.44
CA GLY A 496 19.29 -22.67 -8.08
C GLY A 496 19.65 -21.85 -9.32
N THR A 497 19.14 -20.63 -9.41
CA THR A 497 19.40 -19.72 -10.54
C THR A 497 19.98 -18.38 -10.09
N PHE A 498 20.75 -17.76 -10.98
CA PHE A 498 21.23 -16.39 -10.86
C PHE A 498 21.21 -15.71 -12.23
N CYS A 499 20.62 -14.52 -12.30
CA CYS A 499 20.37 -13.79 -13.54
C CYS A 499 19.62 -14.64 -14.59
N GLY A 500 18.65 -15.45 -14.13
CA GLY A 500 17.82 -16.30 -14.99
C GLY A 500 18.54 -17.52 -15.57
N LYS A 501 19.77 -17.81 -15.15
CA LYS A 501 20.57 -18.97 -15.59
C LYS A 501 20.86 -19.90 -14.41
N PRO A 502 21.08 -21.21 -14.64
CA PRO A 502 21.51 -22.13 -13.57
C PRO A 502 22.78 -21.60 -12.88
N LEU A 503 22.76 -21.47 -11.55
CA LEU A 503 23.84 -20.84 -10.79
C LEU A 503 25.18 -21.54 -11.04
N GLU A 504 25.21 -22.88 -11.04
CA GLU A 504 26.41 -23.67 -11.33
C GLU A 504 27.04 -23.32 -12.69
N LYS A 505 26.20 -23.11 -13.71
CA LYS A 505 26.66 -22.72 -15.04
C LYS A 505 27.27 -21.32 -15.02
N VAL A 506 26.64 -20.37 -14.31
CA VAL A 506 27.18 -19.01 -14.18
C VAL A 506 28.55 -19.02 -13.50
N LEU A 507 28.71 -19.80 -12.42
CA LEU A 507 30.00 -19.92 -11.74
C LEU A 507 31.08 -20.50 -12.66
N CYS A 508 30.74 -21.54 -13.42
CA CYS A 508 31.65 -22.15 -14.40
C CYS A 508 32.07 -21.18 -15.52
N ASP A 509 31.10 -20.46 -16.09
CA ASP A 509 31.33 -19.50 -17.19
C ASP A 509 32.21 -18.33 -16.74
N LEU A 510 32.05 -17.87 -15.50
CA LEU A 510 32.80 -16.75 -14.90
C LEU A 510 34.11 -17.19 -14.21
N GLY A 511 34.37 -18.49 -14.08
CA GLY A 511 35.54 -19.03 -13.39
C GLY A 511 35.55 -18.82 -11.87
N ILE A 512 34.36 -18.68 -11.27
CA ILE A 512 34.16 -18.53 -9.82
C ILE A 512 34.07 -19.92 -9.20
N GLU A 513 34.81 -20.16 -8.12
CA GLU A 513 34.75 -21.41 -7.37
C GLU A 513 33.75 -21.30 -6.21
N GLU A 514 33.17 -22.42 -5.78
CA GLU A 514 32.25 -22.41 -4.64
C GLU A 514 32.92 -21.91 -3.34
N SER A 515 34.22 -22.17 -3.19
CA SER A 515 35.07 -21.67 -2.10
C SER A 515 35.17 -20.14 -2.07
N ASP A 516 34.95 -19.48 -3.21
CA ASP A 516 34.91 -18.02 -3.28
C ASP A 516 33.63 -17.46 -2.63
N LEU A 517 32.54 -18.22 -2.60
CA LEU A 517 31.21 -17.76 -2.18
C LEU A 517 30.81 -18.24 -0.78
N TRP A 518 31.18 -19.46 -0.42
CA TRP A 518 30.80 -20.11 0.83
C TRP A 518 32.04 -20.58 1.61
N SER A 519 32.04 -20.38 2.92
CA SER A 519 33.14 -20.82 3.79
C SER A 519 33.21 -22.35 3.89
N LEU A 520 34.42 -22.92 3.83
CA LEU A 520 34.67 -24.37 3.88
C LEU A 520 34.19 -25.07 5.16
N ASN A 521 33.96 -24.32 6.24
CA ASN A 521 33.50 -24.83 7.54
C ASN A 521 31.97 -24.81 7.70
N ALA A 522 31.23 -24.34 6.70
CA ALA A 522 29.79 -24.53 6.68
C ALA A 522 29.55 -26.04 6.54
N SER A 523 28.95 -26.65 7.57
CA SER A 523 28.44 -28.01 7.48
C SER A 523 27.54 -28.12 6.24
N SER A 524 27.22 -29.34 5.81
CA SER A 524 26.40 -29.68 4.64
C SER A 524 24.97 -29.09 4.59
N GLN A 525 24.69 -28.01 5.34
CA GLN A 525 23.56 -27.12 5.17
C GLN A 525 23.65 -26.47 3.78
N GLU A 526 22.56 -26.61 3.04
CA GLU A 526 22.45 -26.38 1.61
C GLU A 526 23.01 -24.99 1.18
N ARG A 527 23.72 -24.98 0.04
CA ARG A 527 24.29 -23.77 -0.59
C ARG A 527 23.23 -23.09 -1.45
N TYR A 528 22.97 -21.82 -1.21
CA TYR A 528 21.93 -21.04 -1.89
C TYR A 528 22.46 -19.70 -2.37
N LEU A 529 21.73 -19.03 -3.28
CA LEU A 529 22.02 -17.63 -3.59
C LEU A 529 21.81 -16.72 -2.36
N TRP A 530 20.87 -17.05 -1.46
CA TRP A 530 20.61 -16.29 -0.24
C TRP A 530 21.86 -16.09 0.64
N ASN A 531 22.68 -17.13 0.79
CA ASN A 531 23.88 -17.12 1.65
C ASN A 531 25.20 -17.00 0.88
N ALA A 532 25.18 -16.82 -0.45
CA ALA A 532 26.37 -16.67 -1.28
C ALA A 532 26.94 -15.25 -1.18
N LYS A 533 28.25 -15.11 -0.90
CA LYS A 533 28.95 -13.80 -0.88
C LYS A 533 29.21 -13.25 -2.28
N MET A 534 28.13 -12.85 -2.94
CA MET A 534 28.13 -12.47 -4.35
C MET A 534 28.42 -10.97 -4.57
N PHE A 535 27.91 -10.11 -3.69
CA PHE A 535 27.82 -8.66 -3.97
C PHE A 535 29.03 -7.91 -3.37
N PRO A 536 29.87 -7.28 -4.21
CA PRO A 536 31.06 -6.56 -3.75
C PRO A 536 30.73 -5.20 -3.14
N ILE A 537 31.50 -4.78 -2.15
CA ILE A 537 31.48 -3.43 -1.58
C ILE A 537 32.68 -2.66 -2.14
N LEU A 538 32.43 -1.85 -3.18
CA LEU A 538 33.44 -1.07 -3.90
C LEU A 538 32.89 0.31 -4.24
N THR A 539 33.64 1.12 -5.01
CA THR A 539 33.09 2.36 -5.55
C THR A 539 31.92 2.09 -6.50
N TYR A 540 31.00 3.04 -6.63
CA TYR A 540 29.77 2.88 -7.44
C TYR A 540 30.06 2.44 -8.89
N SER A 541 31.06 3.06 -9.52
CA SER A 541 31.47 2.73 -10.89
C SER A 541 32.04 1.32 -11.00
N GLU A 542 32.86 0.88 -10.04
CA GLU A 542 33.41 -0.47 -10.02
C GLU A 542 32.32 -1.52 -9.80
N MET A 543 31.34 -1.25 -8.92
CA MET A 543 30.21 -2.15 -8.70
C MET A 543 29.37 -2.33 -9.96
N LEU A 544 29.06 -1.26 -10.71
CA LEU A 544 28.32 -1.41 -11.98
C LEU A 544 29.12 -2.15 -13.05
N LYS A 545 30.45 -1.97 -13.11
CA LYS A 545 31.33 -2.75 -14.00
C LYS A 545 31.32 -4.23 -13.65
N LEU A 546 31.40 -4.57 -12.36
CA LEU A 546 31.32 -5.95 -11.91
C LEU A 546 29.91 -6.54 -12.09
N ALA A 547 28.86 -5.74 -11.93
CA ALA A 547 27.48 -6.15 -12.20
C ALA A 547 27.28 -6.57 -13.66
N SER A 548 27.80 -5.78 -14.60
CA SER A 548 27.76 -6.11 -16.04
C SER A 548 28.46 -7.44 -16.33
N TRP A 549 29.61 -7.70 -15.70
CA TRP A 549 30.34 -8.97 -15.82
C TRP A 549 29.59 -10.15 -15.18
N LEU A 550 29.06 -9.99 -13.96
CA LEU A 550 28.34 -11.04 -13.24
C LEU A 550 27.01 -11.41 -13.89
N MET A 551 26.35 -10.47 -14.58
CA MET A 551 25.19 -10.74 -15.43
C MET A 551 25.56 -11.42 -16.77
N GLY A 552 26.85 -11.50 -17.11
CA GLY A 552 27.35 -12.11 -18.34
C GLY A 552 27.20 -11.23 -19.58
N LEU A 553 27.23 -9.90 -19.42
CA LEU A 553 27.20 -8.92 -20.53
C LEU A 553 28.58 -8.62 -21.10
N ASP A 554 29.64 -8.98 -20.37
CA ASP A 554 31.03 -8.84 -20.77
C ASP A 554 31.65 -10.21 -21.09
N ASP A 555 32.82 -10.19 -21.75
CA ASP A 555 33.58 -11.40 -22.05
C ASP A 555 33.95 -12.15 -20.74
N GLY A 556 33.43 -13.38 -20.58
CA GLY A 556 33.27 -14.04 -19.28
C GLY A 556 34.57 -14.34 -18.51
N ARG A 557 35.72 -14.33 -19.20
CA ARG A 557 37.06 -14.63 -18.61
C ARG A 557 37.96 -13.40 -18.52
N ASN A 558 37.41 -12.25 -18.15
CA ASN A 558 38.22 -11.07 -17.85
C ASN A 558 38.98 -11.27 -16.53
N LYS A 559 40.29 -11.56 -16.63
CA LYS A 559 41.19 -11.80 -15.48
C LYS A 559 41.24 -10.64 -14.48
N GLU A 560 41.04 -9.40 -14.94
CA GLU A 560 41.07 -8.22 -14.08
C GLU A 560 39.80 -8.15 -13.21
N LYS A 561 38.63 -8.39 -13.81
CA LYS A 561 37.34 -8.33 -13.10
C LYS A 561 37.21 -9.42 -12.03
N ILE A 562 37.61 -10.65 -12.33
CA ILE A 562 37.61 -11.73 -11.34
C ILE A 562 38.61 -11.48 -10.20
N ALA A 563 39.79 -10.92 -10.49
CA ALA A 563 40.76 -10.56 -9.47
C ALA A 563 40.27 -9.41 -8.57
N LEU A 564 39.63 -8.40 -9.15
CA LEU A 564 38.98 -7.32 -8.42
C LEU A 564 37.84 -7.85 -7.54
N TRP A 565 36.97 -8.69 -8.10
CA TRP A 565 35.85 -9.28 -7.35
C TRP A 565 36.34 -10.17 -6.19
N ARG A 566 37.33 -11.04 -6.41
CA ARG A 566 37.89 -11.90 -5.35
C ARG A 566 38.56 -11.12 -4.23
N SER A 567 39.28 -10.04 -4.56
CA SER A 567 39.98 -9.21 -3.57
C SER A 567 39.06 -8.24 -2.81
N SER A 568 37.86 -7.98 -3.33
CA SER A 568 36.87 -7.13 -2.67
C SER A 568 36.20 -7.78 -1.46
N LYS A 569 35.80 -6.95 -0.49
CA LYS A 569 34.86 -7.37 0.56
C LYS A 569 33.51 -7.63 -0.11
N ARG A 570 32.92 -8.81 0.14
CA ARG A 570 31.65 -9.24 -0.45
C ARG A 570 30.64 -9.63 0.62
N VAL A 571 29.37 -9.41 0.32
CA VAL A 571 28.22 -9.73 1.19
C VAL A 571 27.22 -10.63 0.47
N SER A 572 26.50 -11.44 1.24
CA SER A 572 25.35 -12.21 0.77
C SER A 572 24.02 -11.45 0.93
N LEU A 573 22.93 -11.93 0.34
CA LEU A 573 21.59 -11.36 0.58
C LEU A 573 21.19 -11.48 2.07
N GLU A 574 21.61 -12.56 2.72
CA GLU A 574 21.40 -12.78 4.15
C GLU A 574 22.15 -11.75 5.02
N GLU A 575 23.45 -11.57 4.79
CA GLU A 575 24.26 -10.59 5.52
C GLU A 575 23.76 -9.16 5.27
N LEU A 576 23.38 -8.88 4.02
CA LEU A 576 22.81 -7.61 3.60
C LEU A 576 21.50 -7.31 4.34
N HIS A 577 20.58 -8.27 4.42
CA HIS A 577 19.30 -8.10 5.11
C HIS A 577 19.48 -7.71 6.59
N GLY A 578 20.45 -8.34 7.28
CA GLY A 578 20.73 -8.06 8.69
C GLY A 578 21.56 -6.80 8.95
N SER A 579 21.99 -6.08 7.91
CA SER A 579 22.91 -4.93 8.05
C SER A 579 22.46 -3.67 7.30
N ILE A 580 21.20 -3.59 6.87
CA ILE A 580 20.64 -2.42 6.21
C ILE A 580 20.63 -1.21 7.16
N ASN A 581 21.11 -0.06 6.67
CA ASN A 581 20.99 1.22 7.36
C ASN A 581 19.63 1.86 7.06
N PHE A 582 18.58 1.43 7.77
CA PHE A 582 17.21 1.92 7.55
C PHE A 582 17.06 3.44 7.71
N PRO A 583 17.65 4.11 8.73
CA PRO A 583 17.56 5.56 8.86
C PRO A 583 18.10 6.32 7.66
N GLU A 584 19.27 5.92 7.13
CA GLU A 584 19.86 6.55 5.95
C GLU A 584 18.99 6.34 4.71
N MET A 585 18.48 5.13 4.52
CA MET A 585 17.61 4.80 3.39
C MET A 585 16.29 5.59 3.43
N CYS A 586 15.62 5.65 4.59
CA CYS A 586 14.35 6.36 4.75
C CYS A 586 14.50 7.87 4.55
N SER A 587 15.57 8.46 5.11
CA SER A 587 15.90 9.87 4.90
C SER A 587 16.26 10.17 3.45
N GLY A 588 17.04 9.29 2.80
CA GLY A 588 17.37 9.41 1.38
C GLY A 588 16.12 9.42 0.48
N SER A 589 15.22 8.45 0.69
CA SER A 589 13.95 8.35 -0.05
C SER A 589 13.05 9.59 0.16
N SER A 590 12.93 10.06 1.40
CA SER A 590 12.14 11.27 1.72
C SER A 590 12.68 12.51 1.04
N ASN A 591 14.01 12.67 1.05
CA ASN A 591 14.67 13.80 0.41
C ASN A 591 14.49 13.77 -1.10
N HIS A 592 14.62 12.59 -1.72
CA HIS A 592 14.42 12.40 -3.16
C HIS A 592 13.00 12.76 -3.59
N GLN A 593 11.99 12.26 -2.86
CA GLN A 593 10.57 12.56 -3.14
C GLN A 593 10.25 14.05 -2.94
N ALA A 594 10.81 14.67 -1.90
CA ALA A 594 10.66 16.11 -1.67
C ALA A 594 11.31 16.95 -2.77
N ASP A 595 12.45 16.52 -3.32
CA ASP A 595 13.12 17.18 -4.45
C ASP A 595 12.30 17.07 -5.74
N LEU A 596 11.70 15.91 -6.00
CA LEU A 596 10.76 15.72 -7.12
C LEU A 596 9.51 16.61 -6.97
N ALA A 597 8.91 16.64 -5.78
CA ALA A 597 7.77 17.52 -5.48
C ALA A 597 8.14 19.00 -5.65
N ALA A 598 9.33 19.41 -5.19
CA ALA A 598 9.86 20.77 -5.39
C ALA A 598 10.07 21.09 -6.88
N GLY A 599 10.56 20.13 -7.67
CA GLY A 599 10.71 20.25 -9.12
C GLY A 599 9.38 20.46 -9.82
N ILE A 600 8.36 19.67 -9.47
CA ILE A 600 7.00 19.79 -9.99
C ILE A 600 6.39 21.15 -9.59
N ALA A 601 6.47 21.52 -8.31
CA ALA A 601 5.98 22.80 -7.82
C ALA A 601 6.65 23.99 -8.53
N LYS A 602 7.98 23.95 -8.68
CA LYS A 602 8.76 24.95 -9.41
C LYS A 602 8.32 25.06 -10.87
N ALA A 603 8.06 23.94 -11.55
CA ALA A 603 7.57 23.96 -12.92
C ALA A 603 6.16 24.60 -13.03
N CYS A 604 5.26 24.24 -12.11
CA CYS A 604 3.91 24.83 -12.05
C CYS A 604 3.99 26.35 -11.88
N VAL A 605 4.86 26.79 -10.98
CA VAL A 605 5.07 28.18 -10.61
C VAL A 605 5.73 28.97 -11.75
N ASN A 606 6.83 28.46 -12.34
CA ASN A 606 7.58 29.16 -13.38
C ASN A 606 6.84 29.26 -14.72
N TYR A 607 6.08 28.23 -15.10
CA TYR A 607 5.38 28.19 -16.39
C TYR A 607 3.91 28.60 -16.29
N GLY A 608 3.44 29.04 -15.11
CA GLY A 608 2.04 29.41 -14.87
C GLY A 608 1.06 28.24 -14.96
N MET A 609 1.55 26.99 -14.93
CA MET A 609 0.75 25.77 -15.00
C MET A 609 0.25 25.36 -13.61
N LEU A 610 -0.57 26.20 -12.98
CA LEU A 610 -1.07 25.99 -11.61
C LEU A 610 -2.24 24.99 -11.51
N GLY A 611 -2.38 24.05 -12.44
CA GLY A 611 -3.41 22.99 -12.42
C GLY A 611 -3.12 21.82 -11.46
N ARG A 612 -2.06 21.94 -10.65
CA ARG A 612 -1.62 20.94 -9.68
C ARG A 612 -1.98 21.40 -8.26
N ASN A 613 -2.22 20.45 -7.35
CA ASN A 613 -2.54 20.72 -5.96
C ASN A 613 -1.28 21.10 -5.18
N LEU A 614 -0.98 22.40 -5.17
CA LEU A 614 0.25 22.92 -4.57
C LEU A 614 0.32 22.68 -3.06
N SER A 615 -0.82 22.73 -2.37
CA SER A 615 -0.91 22.35 -0.97
C SER A 615 -0.32 20.95 -0.71
N GLN A 616 -0.70 19.93 -1.49
CA GLN A 616 -0.14 18.58 -1.34
C GLN A 616 1.36 18.52 -1.67
N LEU A 617 1.78 19.17 -2.76
CA LEU A 617 3.20 19.23 -3.13
C LEU A 617 4.03 19.88 -2.03
N CYS A 618 3.53 20.94 -1.39
CA CYS A 618 4.19 21.57 -0.24
C CYS A 618 4.31 20.61 0.96
N HIS A 619 3.31 19.79 1.25
CA HIS A 619 3.41 18.78 2.31
C HIS A 619 4.50 17.75 2.00
N GLU A 620 4.67 17.34 0.74
CA GLU A 620 5.76 16.46 0.32
C GLU A 620 7.13 17.17 0.44
N ILE A 621 7.23 18.44 0.02
CA ILE A 621 8.47 19.24 0.13
C ILE A 621 8.92 19.39 1.60
N LEU A 622 7.98 19.61 2.51
CA LEU A 622 8.25 19.79 3.95
C LEU A 622 8.80 18.54 4.63
N GLN A 623 8.80 17.38 3.97
CA GLN A 623 9.49 16.19 4.48
C GLN A 623 11.00 16.38 4.53
N LYS A 624 11.55 17.30 3.72
CA LYS A 624 12.98 17.62 3.67
C LYS A 624 13.40 18.59 4.78
N GLU A 625 13.08 18.25 6.02
CA GLU A 625 13.40 19.00 7.26
C GLU A 625 13.45 20.53 7.07
N SER A 626 14.52 21.22 7.51
CA SER A 626 14.65 22.68 7.42
C SER A 626 14.73 23.21 5.99
N LEU A 627 15.30 22.45 5.06
CA LEU A 627 15.47 22.84 3.65
C LEU A 627 14.13 22.91 2.92
N GLY A 628 13.16 22.05 3.26
CA GLY A 628 11.82 22.07 2.69
C GLY A 628 11.10 23.39 2.97
N LEU A 629 11.20 23.89 4.20
CA LEU A 629 10.66 25.19 4.58
C LEU A 629 11.31 26.33 3.79
N GLU A 630 12.63 26.28 3.58
CA GLU A 630 13.33 27.29 2.77
C GLU A 630 12.89 27.26 1.29
N ILE A 631 12.62 26.07 0.73
CA ILE A 631 12.10 25.92 -0.62
C ILE A 631 10.70 26.57 -0.73
N CYS A 632 9.80 26.29 0.22
CA CYS A 632 8.47 26.90 0.24
C CYS A 632 8.54 28.44 0.37
N LYS A 633 9.43 28.96 1.23
CA LYS A 633 9.66 30.41 1.36
C LYS A 633 10.15 31.03 0.05
N LYS A 634 11.09 30.38 -0.65
CA LYS A 634 11.57 30.84 -1.96
C LYS A 634 10.46 30.88 -3.01
N PHE A 635 9.52 29.94 -2.98
CA PHE A 635 8.35 29.99 -3.87
C PHE A 635 7.40 31.12 -3.48
N LEU A 636 7.15 31.33 -2.19
CA LEU A 636 6.33 32.43 -1.68
C LEU A 636 6.88 33.80 -2.11
N ASP A 637 8.19 34.02 -2.02
CA ASP A 637 8.85 35.26 -2.45
C ASP A 637 8.70 35.56 -3.95
N GLN A 638 8.39 34.53 -4.75
CA GLN A 638 8.19 34.67 -6.19
C GLN A 638 6.72 34.94 -6.55
N CYS A 639 5.75 34.69 -5.65
CA CYS A 639 4.30 34.89 -5.86
C CYS A 639 3.93 36.22 -6.55
N PRO A 640 4.44 37.38 -6.12
CA PRO A 640 4.10 38.67 -6.74
C PRO A 640 4.49 38.75 -8.23
N LYS A 641 5.62 38.14 -8.62
CA LYS A 641 6.12 38.16 -10.01
C LYS A 641 5.23 37.34 -10.94
N PHE A 642 4.63 36.24 -10.45
CA PHE A 642 3.73 35.41 -11.26
C PHE A 642 2.39 36.09 -11.53
N GLN A 643 1.86 36.83 -10.55
CA GLN A 643 0.63 37.60 -10.71
C GLN A 643 0.76 38.64 -11.84
N GLU A 644 1.95 39.24 -12.00
CA GLU A 644 2.23 40.21 -13.07
C GLU A 644 2.42 39.54 -14.44
N GLN A 645 3.22 38.46 -14.52
CA GLN A 645 3.62 37.84 -15.79
C GLN A 645 2.49 37.04 -16.48
N ASN A 646 1.58 36.43 -15.71
CA ASN A 646 0.57 35.50 -16.23
C ASN A 646 -0.87 36.00 -16.13
N SER A 647 -1.08 37.31 -15.88
CA SER A 647 -2.39 37.93 -15.63
C SER A 647 -3.48 37.71 -16.70
N ARG A 648 -3.11 37.31 -17.93
CA ARG A 648 -4.05 37.01 -19.03
C ARG A 648 -4.45 35.53 -19.15
N ILE A 649 -3.68 34.62 -18.56
CA ILE A 649 -3.83 33.17 -18.72
C ILE A 649 -4.28 32.53 -17.39
N LEU A 650 -3.84 33.08 -16.27
CA LEU A 650 -4.09 32.54 -14.94
C LEU A 650 -5.17 33.34 -14.20
N PRO A 651 -6.23 32.69 -13.66
CA PRO A 651 -7.19 33.34 -12.78
C PRO A 651 -6.52 33.93 -11.53
N LYS A 652 -6.91 35.13 -11.12
CA LYS A 652 -6.41 35.78 -9.90
C LYS A 652 -6.74 34.95 -8.65
N SER A 653 -7.93 34.37 -8.60
CA SER A 653 -8.36 33.48 -7.52
C SER A 653 -7.37 32.35 -7.29
N ARG A 654 -6.87 31.75 -8.38
CA ARG A 654 -5.88 30.68 -8.32
C ARG A 654 -4.51 31.17 -7.85
N ALA A 655 -4.07 32.34 -8.31
CA ALA A 655 -2.81 32.92 -7.85
C ALA A 655 -2.83 33.19 -6.32
N TYR A 656 -3.94 33.70 -5.80
CA TYR A 656 -4.11 33.89 -4.36
C TYR A 656 -4.18 32.55 -3.61
N GLN A 657 -4.84 31.53 -4.16
CA GLN A 657 -4.88 30.20 -3.52
C GLN A 657 -3.48 29.58 -3.37
N VAL A 658 -2.62 29.71 -4.39
CA VAL A 658 -1.22 29.28 -4.30
C VAL A 658 -0.47 29.98 -3.18
N GLU A 659 -0.66 31.29 -3.05
CA GLU A 659 -0.01 32.08 -2.01
C GLU A 659 -0.53 31.70 -0.61
N VAL A 660 -1.83 31.43 -0.47
CA VAL A 660 -2.42 30.86 0.77
C VAL A 660 -1.79 29.50 1.12
N ASP A 661 -1.69 28.60 0.15
CA ASP A 661 -1.11 27.26 0.38
C ASP A 661 0.35 27.34 0.82
N LEU A 662 1.14 28.23 0.20
CA LEU A 662 2.53 28.48 0.56
C LEU A 662 2.67 29.16 1.93
N LEU A 663 1.80 30.11 2.28
CA LEU A 663 1.77 30.74 3.61
C LEU A 663 1.50 29.70 4.69
N ARG A 664 0.51 28.82 4.49
CA ARG A 664 0.20 27.69 5.39
C ARG A 664 1.38 26.74 5.51
N ALA A 665 2.01 26.36 4.39
CA ALA A 665 3.22 25.54 4.40
C ALA A 665 4.39 26.21 5.13
N CYS A 666 4.45 27.54 5.16
CA CYS A 666 5.44 28.31 5.91
C CYS A 666 5.07 28.56 7.37
N GLY A 667 3.88 28.13 7.83
CA GLY A 667 3.38 28.32 9.19
C GLY A 667 2.79 29.72 9.48
N ASP A 668 2.49 30.53 8.45
CA ASP A 668 1.92 31.88 8.61
C ASP A 668 0.39 31.86 8.42
N GLU A 669 -0.33 31.24 9.36
CA GLU A 669 -1.78 31.04 9.27
C GLU A 669 -2.56 32.37 9.28
N ALA A 670 -2.05 33.37 9.99
CA ALA A 670 -2.72 34.68 10.10
C ALA A 670 -2.81 35.38 8.73
N LYS A 671 -1.71 35.40 7.97
CA LYS A 671 -1.71 35.95 6.61
C LYS A 671 -2.47 35.07 5.63
N ALA A 672 -2.40 33.75 5.80
CA ALA A 672 -3.17 32.83 4.97
C ALA A 672 -4.68 33.10 5.07
N LEU A 673 -5.18 33.28 6.30
CA LEU A 673 -6.59 33.62 6.56
C LEU A 673 -7.00 34.98 5.97
N ASP A 674 -6.15 36.00 6.12
CA ASP A 674 -6.40 37.33 5.52
C ASP A 674 -6.49 37.25 3.99
N LEU A 675 -5.58 36.51 3.35
CA LEU A 675 -5.53 36.36 1.91
C LEU A 675 -6.66 35.45 1.36
N GLU A 676 -7.15 34.49 2.15
CA GLU A 676 -8.26 33.61 1.76
C GLU A 676 -9.54 34.41 1.46
N HIS A 677 -9.79 35.52 2.15
CA HIS A 677 -10.88 36.43 1.79
C HIS A 677 -10.76 36.99 0.37
N ARG A 678 -9.52 37.32 -0.06
CA ARG A 678 -9.24 37.83 -1.41
C ARG A 678 -9.36 36.75 -2.47
N VAL A 679 -9.14 35.48 -2.14
CA VAL A 679 -9.43 34.34 -3.04
C VAL A 679 -10.90 34.38 -3.42
N TRP A 680 -11.80 34.43 -2.44
CA TRP A 680 -13.25 34.42 -2.68
C TRP A 680 -13.77 35.68 -3.37
N GLU A 681 -13.20 36.85 -3.06
CA GLU A 681 -13.51 38.08 -3.79
C GLU A 681 -13.11 37.96 -5.26
N ALA A 682 -11.91 37.44 -5.56
CA ALA A 682 -11.47 37.21 -6.93
C ALA A 682 -12.35 36.18 -7.67
N VAL A 683 -12.79 35.10 -7.00
CA VAL A 683 -13.76 34.15 -7.58
C VAL A 683 -15.07 34.85 -7.97
N ALA A 684 -15.58 35.71 -7.09
CA ALA A 684 -16.81 36.46 -7.35
C ALA A 684 -16.65 37.42 -8.55
N GLU A 685 -15.52 38.14 -8.64
CA GLU A 685 -15.21 39.03 -9.77
C GLU A 685 -15.07 38.27 -11.09
N GLU A 686 -14.32 37.16 -11.08
CA GLU A 686 -14.09 36.29 -12.25
C GLU A 686 -15.42 35.70 -12.76
N THR A 687 -16.25 35.22 -11.84
CA THR A 687 -17.59 34.70 -12.15
C THR A 687 -18.47 35.80 -12.75
N ALA A 688 -18.50 36.99 -12.15
CA ALA A 688 -19.27 38.13 -12.65
C ALA A 688 -18.79 38.56 -14.05
N SER A 689 -17.49 38.53 -14.31
CA SER A 689 -16.90 38.84 -15.62
C SER A 689 -17.30 37.82 -16.68
N ALA A 690 -17.20 36.52 -16.36
CA ALA A 690 -17.58 35.43 -17.26
C ALA A 690 -19.06 35.49 -17.66
N VAL A 691 -19.95 35.76 -16.69
CA VAL A 691 -21.37 35.95 -16.95
C VAL A 691 -21.60 37.13 -17.91
N ARG A 692 -20.97 38.28 -17.66
CA ARG A 692 -21.10 39.47 -18.54
C ARG A 692 -20.59 39.22 -19.96
N TYR A 693 -19.53 38.42 -20.11
CA TYR A 693 -18.99 38.06 -21.42
C TYR A 693 -19.98 37.21 -22.24
N GLY A 694 -20.59 36.20 -21.62
CA GLY A 694 -21.62 35.38 -22.27
C GLY A 694 -22.83 36.20 -22.76
N PHE A 695 -23.24 37.23 -22.02
CA PHE A 695 -24.28 38.16 -22.47
C PHE A 695 -23.84 39.06 -23.63
N ARG A 696 -22.55 39.41 -23.74
CA ARG A 696 -22.03 40.27 -24.82
C ARG A 696 -21.92 39.56 -26.16
N GLU A 697 -21.52 38.29 -26.20
CA GLU A 697 -21.50 37.51 -27.46
C GLU A 697 -22.92 37.35 -28.04
N HIS A 698 -23.92 37.08 -27.19
CA HIS A 698 -25.31 37.00 -27.64
C HIS A 698 -25.92 38.36 -28.05
N LEU A 699 -25.48 39.47 -27.46
CA LEU A 699 -25.91 40.81 -27.89
C LEU A 699 -25.28 41.22 -29.23
N LEU A 700 -24.04 40.82 -29.50
CA LEU A 700 -23.35 41.16 -30.74
C LEU A 700 -23.85 40.32 -31.94
N GLU A 701 -24.21 39.05 -31.73
CA GLU A 701 -24.89 38.24 -32.76
C GLU A 701 -26.30 38.76 -33.10
N SER A 702 -26.95 39.48 -32.18
CA SER A 702 -28.28 40.07 -32.42
C SER A 702 -28.29 41.36 -33.27
N SER A 703 -27.12 41.88 -33.66
CA SER A 703 -26.99 43.18 -34.34
C SER A 703 -26.65 43.11 -35.84
N GLY A 704 -26.66 41.92 -36.46
CA GLY A 704 -26.20 41.74 -37.84
C GLY A 704 -27.16 41.01 -38.77
N LYS A 705 -27.96 41.79 -39.51
CA LYS A 705 -28.73 41.52 -40.76
C LYS A 705 -30.26 41.39 -40.60
N PRO A 706 -31.05 42.11 -41.42
CA PRO A 706 -32.49 41.87 -41.52
C PRO A 706 -32.71 40.47 -42.12
N PRO A 707 -33.71 39.69 -41.67
CA PRO A 707 -33.94 38.36 -42.20
C PRO A 707 -34.33 38.49 -43.67
N SER A 708 -33.56 37.85 -44.54
CA SER A 708 -33.88 37.71 -45.95
C SER A 708 -35.20 36.96 -46.10
N GLU A 709 -36.05 37.51 -46.97
CA GLU A 709 -37.36 37.00 -47.36
C GLU A 709 -37.29 35.55 -47.86
N LYS A 710 -37.46 34.56 -46.98
CA LYS A 710 -37.98 33.23 -47.34
C LYS A 710 -38.72 32.60 -46.16
N ASN A 711 -40.01 32.89 -46.08
CA ASN A 711 -41.13 31.94 -45.94
C ASN A 711 -42.30 32.68 -45.29
N HIS A 712 -43.37 32.86 -46.07
CA HIS A 712 -44.69 33.17 -45.55
C HIS A 712 -45.14 32.05 -44.62
N ILE A 713 -44.76 32.13 -43.34
CA ILE A 713 -45.53 31.53 -42.27
C ILE A 713 -46.58 32.57 -41.92
N SER A 714 -47.84 32.22 -42.22
CA SER A 714 -49.03 32.88 -41.69
C SER A 714 -48.78 33.43 -40.28
N LEU A 715 -49.06 34.72 -40.09
CA LEU A 715 -49.21 35.38 -38.78
C LEU A 715 -50.36 34.69 -38.01
N SER A 716 -50.12 33.50 -37.47
CA SER A 716 -51.03 32.78 -36.60
C SER A 716 -50.43 32.65 -35.21
N GLN A 717 -50.79 33.63 -34.38
CA GLN A 717 -50.61 33.73 -32.93
C GLN A 717 -49.18 33.81 -32.38
N PRO A 718 -48.90 34.67 -31.38
CA PRO A 718 -47.64 34.65 -30.66
C PRO A 718 -47.48 33.29 -29.97
N ARG A 719 -46.53 32.48 -30.41
CA ARG A 719 -46.17 31.23 -29.73
C ARG A 719 -45.41 31.59 -28.45
N ARG A 720 -46.10 31.48 -27.32
CA ARG A 720 -45.49 31.55 -26.00
C ARG A 720 -44.98 30.17 -25.61
N THR A 721 -43.68 30.03 -25.39
CA THR A 721 -43.09 28.84 -24.76
C THR A 721 -42.88 29.12 -23.28
N LYS A 722 -43.41 28.26 -22.40
CA LYS A 722 -43.16 28.30 -20.96
C LYS A 722 -42.12 27.21 -20.65
N VAL A 723 -41.00 27.59 -20.03
CA VAL A 723 -40.03 26.65 -19.46
C VAL A 723 -40.22 26.71 -17.96
N GLU A 724 -40.26 25.55 -17.32
CA GLU A 724 -40.41 25.43 -15.87
C GLU A 724 -39.37 24.43 -15.39
N LEU A 725 -38.50 24.84 -14.46
CA LEU A 725 -37.41 24.02 -13.94
C LEU A 725 -37.52 23.85 -12.41
N PRO A 726 -37.07 22.72 -11.86
CA PRO A 726 -37.01 22.50 -10.42
C PRO A 726 -35.88 23.32 -9.78
N VAL A 727 -35.96 23.54 -8.47
CA VAL A 727 -34.89 24.18 -7.69
C VAL A 727 -33.85 23.12 -7.32
N ARG A 728 -32.56 23.46 -7.39
CA ARG A 728 -31.46 22.63 -6.88
C ARG A 728 -31.25 22.88 -5.39
N VAL A 729 -31.16 21.82 -4.61
CA VAL A 729 -30.72 21.85 -3.21
C VAL A 729 -29.44 21.04 -3.09
N ASP A 730 -28.42 21.65 -2.49
CA ASP A 730 -27.15 21.01 -2.18
C ASP A 730 -27.17 20.53 -0.73
N PHE A 731 -27.04 19.21 -0.53
CA PHE A 731 -27.02 18.63 0.81
C PHE A 731 -25.60 18.64 1.40
N VAL A 732 -24.59 18.32 0.58
CA VAL A 732 -23.19 18.25 1.00
C VAL A 732 -22.29 18.64 -0.18
N GLY A 733 -21.19 19.33 0.12
CA GLY A 733 -20.11 19.54 -0.84
C GLY A 733 -20.30 20.72 -1.79
N GLY A 734 -21.33 21.55 -1.60
CA GLY A 734 -21.71 22.61 -2.55
C GLY A 734 -20.67 23.70 -2.85
N TRP A 735 -19.51 23.71 -2.20
CA TRP A 735 -18.40 24.62 -2.52
C TRP A 735 -17.23 23.90 -3.21
N SER A 736 -17.27 22.57 -3.28
CA SER A 736 -16.21 21.76 -3.85
C SER A 736 -16.21 21.77 -5.39
N ASP A 737 -17.35 22.08 -6.02
CA ASP A 737 -17.45 22.29 -7.47
C ASP A 737 -17.11 23.74 -7.89
N THR A 738 -16.89 24.65 -6.94
CA THR A 738 -16.56 26.06 -7.19
C THR A 738 -15.03 26.27 -7.32
N PRO A 739 -14.57 27.00 -8.36
CA PRO A 739 -13.17 27.45 -8.44
C PRO A 739 -12.78 28.34 -7.23
N PRO A 740 -11.49 28.39 -6.84
CA PRO A 740 -10.36 27.68 -7.45
C PRO A 740 -10.26 26.21 -7.00
N TRP A 741 -11.05 25.78 -6.01
CA TRP A 741 -10.96 24.42 -5.46
C TRP A 741 -11.13 23.35 -6.53
N SER A 742 -12.17 23.45 -7.36
CA SER A 742 -12.45 22.50 -8.44
C SER A 742 -11.44 22.53 -9.58
N LEU A 743 -10.49 23.48 -9.60
CA LEU A 743 -9.39 23.53 -10.57
C LEU A 743 -8.22 22.60 -10.22
N GLU A 744 -8.09 22.25 -8.93
CA GLU A 744 -6.96 21.45 -8.42
C GLU A 744 -7.41 20.14 -7.79
N ARG A 745 -8.69 20.05 -7.43
CA ARG A 745 -9.25 18.96 -6.64
C ARG A 745 -10.56 18.52 -7.29
N ALA A 746 -10.84 17.23 -7.21
CA ALA A 746 -12.14 16.72 -7.64
C ALA A 746 -13.25 17.31 -6.76
N GLY A 747 -14.12 18.12 -7.37
CA GLY A 747 -15.36 18.58 -6.75
C GLY A 747 -16.43 17.49 -6.75
N CYS A 748 -17.16 17.34 -5.65
CA CYS A 748 -18.28 16.40 -5.56
C CYS A 748 -19.39 16.99 -4.70
N VAL A 749 -20.54 17.25 -5.33
CA VAL A 749 -21.72 17.78 -4.67
C VAL A 749 -22.81 16.73 -4.68
N LEU A 750 -23.30 16.37 -3.50
CA LEU A 750 -24.55 15.64 -3.38
C LEU A 750 -25.69 16.64 -3.41
N ASN A 751 -26.45 16.63 -4.50
CA ASN A 751 -27.57 17.54 -4.72
C ASN A 751 -28.84 16.80 -5.16
N MET A 752 -29.96 17.51 -5.14
CA MET A 752 -31.25 17.03 -5.62
C MET A 752 -32.02 18.18 -6.27
N ALA A 753 -32.75 17.84 -7.33
CA ALA A 753 -33.76 18.71 -7.92
C ALA A 753 -35.10 18.53 -7.16
N ILE A 754 -35.67 19.62 -6.66
CA ILE A 754 -36.91 19.63 -5.89
C ILE A 754 -37.97 20.54 -6.51
N THR A 755 -39.23 20.14 -6.39
CA THR A 755 -40.39 21.01 -6.64
C THR A 755 -40.73 21.78 -5.37
N LEU A 756 -41.08 23.06 -5.48
CA LEU A 756 -41.60 23.83 -4.35
C LEU A 756 -43.12 23.80 -4.40
N GLU A 757 -43.76 23.19 -3.39
CA GLU A 757 -45.22 23.04 -3.31
C GLU A 757 -45.84 22.39 -4.57
N GLY A 758 -45.14 21.41 -5.15
CA GLY A 758 -45.55 20.74 -6.39
C GLY A 758 -45.34 21.56 -7.67
N SER A 759 -44.76 22.76 -7.56
CA SER A 759 -44.46 23.64 -8.68
C SER A 759 -42.98 23.60 -9.07
N LEU A 760 -42.70 23.91 -10.34
CA LEU A 760 -41.37 24.09 -10.92
C LEU A 760 -41.16 25.60 -11.12
N PRO A 761 -40.59 26.32 -10.13
CA PRO A 761 -40.72 27.77 -10.04
C PRO A 761 -39.76 28.57 -10.92
N ILE A 762 -38.74 27.93 -11.53
CA ILE A 762 -37.69 28.59 -12.33
C ILE A 762 -38.12 28.70 -13.79
#